data_AF-A0A1Q3A519-F1
#
_entry.id   AF-A0A1Q3A519-F1
#
_cell.length_a   1.000
_cell.length_b   1.000
_cell.length_c   1.000
_cell.angle_alpha   90.00
_cell.angle_beta   90.00
_cell.angle_gamma   90.00
#
_symmetry.space_group_name_H-M   'P 1'
#
loop_
_entity.id
_entity.type
_entity.pdbx_description
1 polymer ?
#
loop_
_entity_poly.entity_id
_entity_poly.type
_entity_poly.pdbx_seq_one_letter_code
_entity_poly.pdbx_strand_id
1 'polypeptide(L)'
;MIKRFLHPRSLRRYAFLIIFVLIVYSITTASSRSQFKLETGLGPNVSGRRRANALSAFSWIDNRRKHTLELVNGSKNSRSPFDLLPWGKEDNKVSEEEQNLLVKLEDAPLDMKCRYMIDAIYVAHKGWNNQQMTKYHSSEEANDMLASLLGERVRLFDHCFISGGLKVKDVMNMDSLVSEDKLGSPEDFIERMFPFLQQGNLVWPKMYDLRRGKELKMPAVAQDTYANFWNNWIKLSKGKGIAATFNPTELTLFHRQLRVLSKLNNTLPIQVVTSGFEFTRAQVDQLSQYARDTDQEVTLIDCSTILIKEFTQNNVEKFVNKWLAALFNTFEEVLLLDVDTVPFVDVEEFFKEPQYRATGMALFKDRAMMDEHTYGYCLETLAGLEPSHEENKLMGTKLLFESTQKELPQTEAASVYRRFFHDGVLHHVDSGLVPVNKVKNFGGLLFSFMINLDTKIQGCVHGDKEFFWLGQLYAGKNYAIYPQDAGVIGLIEDKPMEALTQTSYTICGSQLAHTFYSLTKEAHQLVWTNGGLSTCKVPHGAEMDFQRLPDYFMARYGDVETTKRVYAAPLHIQAMIIPDSEKSTWLQLRECGDSAFCASAVEDTADGRNSVSTLIQFTPEEQDFLDSISFAWNGRTFIDG
;
A
#
# COMPACT_ATOMS: atom_id res chain seq x y z
N MET A 1 78.50 -0.35 45.24
CA MET A 1 77.66 -0.16 46.44
C MET A 1 76.20 -0.13 46.00
N ILE A 2 75.39 -1.03 46.54
CA ILE A 2 73.92 -1.03 46.61
C ILE A 2 73.15 -1.26 45.28
N LYS A 3 72.91 -2.55 45.02
CA LYS A 3 71.69 -3.07 44.40
C LYS A 3 70.48 -2.60 45.24
N ARG A 4 69.45 -2.00 44.62
CA ARG A 4 68.12 -1.90 45.22
C ARG A 4 67.09 -2.58 44.32
N PHE A 5 66.56 -3.66 44.88
CA PHE A 5 65.50 -4.51 44.38
C PHE A 5 64.24 -3.71 44.05
N LEU A 6 63.77 -3.80 42.81
CA LEU A 6 62.34 -3.68 42.53
C LEU A 6 61.69 -5.00 42.95
N HIS A 7 60.92 -4.93 44.04
CA HIS A 7 60.28 -6.06 44.67
C HIS A 7 59.21 -6.68 43.73
N PRO A 8 59.22 -8.00 43.48
CA PRO A 8 58.29 -8.67 42.55
C PRO A 8 56.82 -8.68 43.02
N ARG A 9 56.51 -8.05 44.17
CA ARG A 9 55.15 -7.90 44.69
C ARG A 9 54.41 -6.65 44.16
N SER A 10 55.10 -5.60 43.71
CA SER A 10 54.43 -4.41 43.17
C SER A 10 53.95 -4.61 41.73
N LEU A 11 54.79 -5.20 40.87
CA LEU A 11 54.41 -5.54 39.49
C LEU A 11 53.21 -6.50 39.43
N ARG A 12 53.13 -7.46 40.37
CA ARG A 12 51.99 -8.38 40.44
C ARG A 12 50.70 -7.68 40.85
N ARG A 13 50.77 -6.65 41.71
CA ARG A 13 49.60 -5.83 42.10
C ARG A 13 49.15 -4.91 40.97
N TYR A 14 50.06 -4.29 40.23
CA TYR A 14 49.71 -3.48 39.06
C TYR A 14 49.15 -4.33 37.91
N ALA A 15 49.73 -5.51 37.66
CA ALA A 15 49.18 -6.46 36.68
C ALA A 15 47.80 -6.97 37.10
N PHE A 16 47.58 -7.28 38.39
CA PHE A 16 46.24 -7.64 38.89
C PHE A 16 45.25 -6.49 38.78
N LEU A 17 45.65 -5.25 39.03
CA LEU A 17 44.78 -4.09 38.90
C LEU A 17 44.40 -3.85 37.43
N ILE A 18 45.35 -3.98 36.51
CA ILE A 18 45.11 -3.82 35.07
C ILE A 18 44.23 -4.95 34.55
N ILE A 19 44.47 -6.20 34.96
CA ILE A 19 43.64 -7.34 34.59
C ILE A 19 42.26 -7.23 35.23
N PHE A 20 42.14 -6.77 36.48
CA PHE A 20 40.86 -6.53 37.14
C PHE A 20 40.08 -5.39 36.48
N VAL A 21 40.74 -4.31 36.07
CA VAL A 21 40.11 -3.24 35.28
C VAL A 21 39.72 -3.74 33.90
N LEU A 22 40.52 -4.59 33.25
CA LEU A 22 40.17 -5.20 31.96
C LEU A 22 39.05 -6.23 32.09
N ILE A 23 38.95 -6.96 33.20
CA ILE A 23 37.86 -7.90 33.48
C ILE A 23 36.61 -7.15 33.87
N VAL A 24 36.69 -6.08 34.68
CA VAL A 24 35.54 -5.21 34.98
C VAL A 24 35.11 -4.50 33.71
N TYR A 25 36.03 -3.97 32.90
CA TYR A 25 35.74 -3.42 31.57
C TYR A 25 35.08 -4.49 30.70
N SER A 26 35.64 -5.69 30.62
CA SER A 26 35.08 -6.82 29.86
C SER A 26 33.76 -7.31 30.41
N ILE A 27 33.46 -7.21 31.71
CA ILE A 27 32.18 -7.58 32.32
C ILE A 27 31.16 -6.45 32.12
N THR A 28 31.57 -5.18 32.17
CA THR A 28 30.73 -4.04 31.78
C THR A 28 30.47 -4.00 30.27
N THR A 29 31.40 -4.48 29.44
CA THR A 29 31.24 -4.58 27.99
C THR A 29 30.75 -5.96 27.55
N ALA A 30 30.69 -6.99 28.41
CA ALA A 30 30.02 -8.28 28.15
C ALA A 30 28.61 -8.32 28.77
N SER A 31 28.32 -7.41 29.71
CA SER A 31 26.97 -6.93 30.00
C SER A 31 26.32 -6.24 28.79
N SER A 32 27.06 -6.03 27.71
CA SER A 32 26.51 -5.54 26.43
C SER A 32 25.44 -6.46 25.84
N ARG A 33 25.35 -7.74 26.24
CA ARG A 33 24.23 -8.60 25.82
C ARG A 33 22.88 -8.22 26.45
N SER A 34 22.83 -7.34 27.45
CA SER A 34 21.58 -6.72 27.94
C SER A 34 21.44 -5.23 27.59
N GLN A 35 22.50 -4.60 27.07
CA GLN A 35 22.47 -3.21 26.56
C GLN A 35 22.39 -3.10 25.03
N PHE A 36 22.52 -4.21 24.29
CA PHE A 36 22.20 -4.30 22.85
C PHE A 36 20.70 -4.28 22.56
N LYS A 37 19.84 -4.05 23.57
CA LYS A 37 18.62 -3.25 23.38
C LYS A 37 19.02 -1.77 23.21
N LEU A 38 19.89 -1.51 22.24
CA LEU A 38 20.25 -0.18 21.82
C LEU A 38 19.00 0.36 21.12
N GLU A 39 18.34 1.35 21.73
CA GLU A 39 17.91 2.58 21.05
C GLU A 39 17.20 2.48 19.68
N THR A 40 16.55 1.37 19.33
CA THR A 40 15.79 1.23 18.06
C THR A 40 14.51 2.07 18.04
N GLY A 41 14.16 2.74 19.15
CA GLY A 41 12.89 3.44 19.30
C GLY A 41 11.66 2.51 19.32
N LEU A 42 11.78 1.24 18.96
CA LEU A 42 10.65 0.30 18.79
C LEU A 42 10.03 -0.20 20.12
N GLY A 43 10.52 0.24 21.28
CA GLY A 43 9.98 -0.13 22.58
C GLY A 43 8.83 0.77 23.05
N PRO A 44 7.80 0.23 23.75
CA PRO A 44 6.68 1.02 24.24
C PRO A 44 7.10 2.01 25.33
N ASN A 45 6.60 3.25 25.25
CA ASN A 45 6.73 4.27 26.28
C ASN A 45 5.54 4.21 27.28
N VAL A 46 5.46 5.13 28.25
CA VAL A 46 4.35 5.27 29.21
C VAL A 46 2.98 5.38 28.51
N SER A 47 2.93 5.90 27.27
CA SER A 47 1.72 5.96 26.44
C SER A 47 1.43 4.70 25.62
N GLY A 48 2.21 3.62 25.77
CA GLY A 48 2.14 2.41 24.95
C GLY A 48 2.79 2.53 23.56
N ARG A 49 2.85 3.73 22.98
CA ARG A 49 3.49 3.97 21.67
C ARG A 49 5.00 3.76 21.68
N ARG A 50 5.56 3.41 20.52
CA ARG A 50 7.01 3.39 20.30
C ARG A 50 7.64 4.78 20.49
N ARG A 51 8.93 4.81 20.80
CA ARG A 51 9.77 6.01 20.76
C ARG A 51 10.24 6.32 19.33
N ALA A 52 10.55 7.59 19.09
CA ALA A 52 11.21 8.01 17.86
C ALA A 52 12.62 7.41 17.78
N ASN A 53 13.03 7.00 16.58
CA ASN A 53 14.36 6.47 16.31
C ASN A 53 15.45 7.51 16.58
N ALA A 54 16.70 7.09 16.84
CA ALA A 54 17.80 8.03 17.13
C ALA A 54 18.06 9.03 15.97
N LEU A 55 17.82 8.61 14.72
CA LEU A 55 17.94 9.44 13.52
C LEU A 55 16.64 10.19 13.15
N SER A 56 15.61 10.11 13.99
CA SER A 56 14.34 10.79 13.78
C SER A 56 14.45 12.28 14.10
N ALA A 57 13.83 13.11 13.26
CA ALA A 57 13.62 14.52 13.56
C ALA A 57 12.87 14.72 14.89
N PHE A 58 11.88 13.86 15.18
CA PHE A 58 11.08 13.97 16.42
C PHE A 58 11.90 13.65 17.67
N SER A 59 12.81 12.67 17.60
CA SER A 59 13.75 12.36 18.68
C SER A 59 14.71 13.53 18.93
N TRP A 60 15.26 14.09 17.85
CA TRP A 60 16.15 15.25 17.93
C TRP A 60 15.46 16.47 18.56
N ILE A 61 14.24 16.80 18.10
CA ILE A 61 13.45 17.91 18.64
C ILE A 61 13.13 17.70 20.13
N ASP A 62 12.68 16.50 20.53
CA ASP A 62 12.32 16.23 21.92
C ASP A 62 13.54 16.34 22.85
N ASN A 63 14.71 15.88 22.42
CA ASN A 63 15.95 16.04 23.17
C ASN A 63 16.37 17.52 23.29
N ARG A 64 16.29 18.29 22.20
CA ARG A 64 16.60 19.73 22.18
C ARG A 64 15.64 20.52 23.09
N ARG A 65 14.36 20.14 23.10
CA ARG A 65 13.33 20.73 23.97
C ARG A 65 13.56 20.41 25.44
N LYS A 66 13.88 19.16 25.80
CA LYS A 66 14.22 18.79 27.19
C LYS A 66 15.41 19.61 27.70
N HIS A 67 16.48 19.71 26.92
CA HIS A 67 17.64 20.51 27.28
C HIS A 67 17.28 21.99 27.51
N THR A 68 16.45 22.56 26.62
CA THR A 68 15.95 23.93 26.77
C THR A 68 15.14 24.13 28.05
N LEU A 69 14.23 23.20 28.37
CA LEU A 69 13.42 23.27 29.58
C LEU A 69 14.27 23.15 30.86
N GLU A 70 15.36 22.37 30.84
CA GLU A 70 16.31 22.28 31.96
C GLU A 70 17.04 23.62 32.19
N LEU A 71 17.46 24.28 31.10
CA LEU A 71 18.10 25.59 31.15
C LEU A 71 17.14 26.66 31.70
N VAL A 72 15.90 26.69 31.22
CA VAL A 72 14.87 27.66 31.63
C VAL A 72 14.44 27.45 33.09
N ASN A 73 14.29 26.19 33.53
CA ASN A 73 13.84 25.87 34.89
C ASN A 73 14.97 25.94 35.95
N GLY A 74 16.19 26.31 35.58
CA GLY A 74 17.31 26.49 36.52
C GLY A 74 17.86 25.18 37.10
N SER A 75 17.58 24.03 36.49
CA SER A 75 18.13 22.73 36.88
C SER A 75 19.59 22.62 36.44
N LYS A 76 20.52 23.08 37.29
CA LYS A 76 21.95 22.76 37.14
C LYS A 76 22.19 21.31 37.52
N ASN A 77 22.18 20.39 36.56
CA ASN A 77 23.02 19.21 36.73
C ASN A 77 24.48 19.61 36.53
N SER A 78 25.34 19.09 37.41
CA SER A 78 26.77 19.37 37.45
C SER A 78 27.38 19.31 36.05
N ARG A 79 28.04 20.39 35.62
CA ARG A 79 28.86 20.41 34.40
C ARG A 79 29.63 19.09 34.31
N SER A 80 29.47 18.40 33.18
CA SER A 80 30.31 17.25 32.89
C SER A 80 31.76 17.75 32.93
N PRO A 81 32.72 17.02 33.55
CA PRO A 81 34.13 17.41 33.51
C PRO A 81 34.67 17.58 32.08
N PHE A 82 33.96 17.04 31.08
CA PHE A 82 34.26 17.17 29.66
C PHE A 82 33.80 18.50 29.03
N ASP A 83 32.91 19.27 29.67
CA ASP A 83 32.46 20.60 29.20
C ASP A 83 33.52 21.69 29.40
N LEU A 84 34.63 21.37 30.10
CA LEU A 84 35.77 22.27 30.34
C LEU A 84 36.92 22.04 29.35
N LEU A 85 36.79 21.07 28.44
CA LEU A 85 37.76 20.83 27.38
C LEU A 85 37.47 21.78 26.20
N PRO A 86 38.49 22.35 25.53
CA PRO A 86 38.30 23.28 24.40
C PRO A 86 37.68 22.63 23.15
N TRP A 87 37.30 21.35 23.24
CA TRP A 87 36.71 20.51 22.19
C TRP A 87 35.30 20.03 22.61
N GLY A 88 34.80 20.50 23.76
CA GLY A 88 33.42 20.31 24.18
C GLY A 88 32.50 21.03 23.20
N LYS A 89 31.72 20.23 22.45
CA LYS A 89 30.92 20.60 21.29
C LYS A 89 30.32 22.02 21.34
N GLU A 90 30.72 22.86 20.41
CA GLU A 90 30.06 24.16 20.14
C GLU A 90 28.59 23.99 19.68
N ASP A 91 28.16 22.78 19.28
CA ASP A 91 26.82 22.43 18.76
C ASP A 91 25.64 22.56 19.77
N ASN A 92 25.91 22.82 21.05
CA ASN A 92 24.87 22.85 22.09
C ASN A 92 24.33 24.24 22.45
N LYS A 93 24.78 25.31 21.79
CA LYS A 93 24.18 26.64 22.02
C LYS A 93 22.82 26.72 21.34
N VAL A 94 21.78 26.93 22.15
CA VAL A 94 20.39 27.17 21.71
C VAL A 94 20.17 28.68 21.73
N SER A 95 19.80 29.30 20.59
CA SER A 95 19.56 30.75 20.55
C SER A 95 18.35 31.15 21.39
N GLU A 96 18.21 32.42 21.76
CA GLU A 96 17.04 32.88 22.54
C GLU A 96 15.73 32.68 21.73
N GLU A 97 15.78 32.88 20.42
CA GLU A 97 14.65 32.65 19.51
C GLU A 97 14.28 31.16 19.45
N GLU A 98 15.28 30.26 19.33
CA GLU A 98 15.08 28.81 19.34
C GLU A 98 14.48 28.37 20.70
N GLN A 99 14.98 28.90 21.82
CA GLN A 99 14.45 28.62 23.16
C GLN A 99 12.97 29.01 23.28
N ASN A 100 12.62 30.22 22.81
CA ASN A 100 11.25 30.72 22.84
C ASN A 100 10.30 29.85 22.02
N LEU A 101 10.73 29.39 20.83
CA LEU A 101 9.96 28.44 20.03
C LEU A 101 9.81 27.10 20.77
N LEU A 102 10.90 26.50 21.25
CA LEU A 102 10.91 25.17 21.87
C LEU A 102 10.02 25.07 23.12
N VAL A 103 9.94 26.13 23.92
CA VAL A 103 9.06 26.19 25.10
C VAL A 103 7.59 26.10 24.69
N LYS A 104 7.21 26.70 23.55
CA LYS A 104 5.82 26.79 23.06
C LYS A 104 5.59 26.03 21.74
N LEU A 105 6.43 25.02 21.46
CA LEU A 105 6.51 24.42 20.13
C LEU A 105 5.19 23.77 19.69
N GLU A 106 4.43 23.18 20.60
CA GLU A 106 3.14 22.53 20.27
C GLU A 106 2.10 23.56 19.79
N ASP A 107 2.08 24.74 20.41
CA ASP A 107 1.16 25.84 20.14
C ASP A 107 1.64 26.79 19.04
N ALA A 108 2.85 26.57 18.51
CA ALA A 108 3.43 27.43 17.49
C ALA A 108 2.64 27.37 16.17
N PRO A 109 2.67 28.44 15.35
CA PRO A 109 2.12 28.44 14.00
C PRO A 109 2.62 27.25 13.16
N LEU A 110 1.75 26.71 12.30
CA LEU A 110 2.04 25.48 11.54
C LEU A 110 3.29 25.61 10.66
N ASP A 111 3.48 26.73 10.00
CA ASP A 111 4.66 27.05 9.17
C ASP A 111 5.96 27.02 9.97
N MET A 112 5.98 27.66 11.15
CA MET A 112 7.11 27.62 12.08
C MET A 112 7.41 26.20 12.57
N LYS A 113 6.37 25.43 12.93
CA LYS A 113 6.52 24.01 13.33
C LYS A 113 7.09 23.19 12.19
N CYS A 114 6.53 23.32 10.99
CA CYS A 114 6.95 22.60 9.80
C CYS A 114 8.38 22.94 9.41
N ARG A 115 8.76 24.23 9.46
CA ARG A 115 10.13 24.64 9.23
C ARG A 115 11.09 23.95 10.20
N TYR A 116 10.81 24.05 11.50
CA TYR A 116 11.66 23.46 12.52
C TYR A 116 11.76 21.93 12.40
N MET A 117 10.64 21.26 12.06
CA MET A 117 10.63 19.83 11.80
C MET A 117 11.46 19.42 10.58
N ILE A 118 11.45 20.20 9.50
CA ILE A 118 12.25 19.91 8.32
C ILE A 118 13.74 20.15 8.59
N ASP A 119 14.10 21.24 9.26
CA ASP A 119 15.48 21.50 9.67
C ASP A 119 16.02 20.35 10.53
N ALA A 120 15.19 19.84 11.46
CA ALA A 120 15.52 18.70 12.29
C ALA A 120 15.77 17.42 11.48
N ILE A 121 15.12 17.19 10.34
CA ILE A 121 15.45 16.05 9.46
C ILE A 121 16.91 16.14 8.98
N TYR A 122 17.32 17.32 8.50
CA TYR A 122 18.67 17.55 7.98
C TYR A 122 19.75 17.42 9.05
N VAL A 123 19.46 17.91 10.26
CA VAL A 123 20.43 17.86 11.36
C VAL A 123 20.49 16.47 12.01
N ALA A 124 19.35 15.82 12.22
CA ALA A 124 19.30 14.48 12.82
C ALA A 124 19.94 13.42 11.92
N HIS A 125 19.84 13.57 10.60
CA HIS A 125 20.43 12.64 9.65
C HIS A 125 20.89 13.35 8.36
N LYS A 126 22.15 13.81 8.33
CA LYS A 126 22.72 14.54 7.17
C LYS A 126 22.57 13.81 5.83
N GLY A 127 22.58 12.47 5.84
CA GLY A 127 22.46 11.61 4.67
C GLY A 127 21.04 11.23 4.27
N TRP A 128 20.00 11.82 4.88
CA TRP A 128 18.62 11.37 4.69
C TRP A 128 18.18 11.44 3.24
N ASN A 129 17.50 10.38 2.80
CA ASN A 129 16.70 10.32 1.59
C ASN A 129 15.75 9.12 1.71
N ASN A 130 14.66 9.15 0.97
CA ASN A 130 13.74 8.01 0.87
C ASN A 130 14.13 7.04 -0.24
N GLN A 131 15.20 7.27 -0.99
CA GLN A 131 15.67 6.28 -2.00
C GLN A 131 16.32 5.06 -1.32
N GLN A 132 16.86 5.21 -0.12
CA GLN A 132 17.50 4.13 0.63
C GLN A 132 16.58 2.93 0.90
N MET A 133 15.26 3.11 0.96
CA MET A 133 14.28 2.02 1.16
C MET A 133 14.11 1.09 -0.05
N THR A 134 14.50 1.54 -1.24
CA THR A 134 14.39 0.73 -2.47
C THR A 134 15.50 -0.32 -2.59
N LYS A 135 16.30 -0.50 -1.53
CA LYS A 135 17.38 -1.49 -1.46
C LYS A 135 17.29 -2.22 -0.12
N TYR A 136 17.39 -3.55 -0.18
CA TYR A 136 17.47 -4.36 1.02
C TYR A 136 18.87 -4.24 1.63
N HIS A 137 18.96 -3.79 2.88
CA HIS A 137 20.23 -3.69 3.61
C HIS A 137 20.50 -4.97 4.39
N SER A 138 21.77 -5.30 4.62
CA SER A 138 22.17 -6.56 5.26
C SER A 138 21.81 -6.68 6.75
N SER A 139 21.34 -5.60 7.38
CA SER A 139 20.91 -5.56 8.78
C SER A 139 19.41 -5.31 8.83
N GLU A 140 18.69 -6.19 9.54
CA GLU A 140 17.25 -6.06 9.75
C GLU A 140 16.90 -4.77 10.47
N GLU A 141 17.71 -4.40 11.46
CA GLU A 141 17.54 -3.19 12.26
C GLU A 141 17.67 -1.92 11.40
N ALA A 142 18.57 -1.95 10.40
CA ALA A 142 18.70 -0.85 9.45
C ALA A 142 17.46 -0.72 8.56
N ASN A 143 16.92 -1.83 8.07
CA ASN A 143 15.69 -1.83 7.26
C ASN A 143 14.49 -1.33 8.09
N ASP A 144 14.33 -1.81 9.33
CA ASP A 144 13.24 -1.39 10.22
C ASP A 144 13.31 0.09 10.57
N MET A 145 14.52 0.58 10.82
CA MET A 145 14.75 2.00 11.05
C MET A 145 14.40 2.83 9.81
N LEU A 146 14.79 2.39 8.60
CA LEU A 146 14.46 3.09 7.36
C LEU A 146 12.95 3.14 7.11
N ALA A 147 12.23 2.04 7.31
CA ALA A 147 10.77 1.99 7.25
C ALA A 147 10.13 2.98 8.23
N SER A 148 10.59 2.97 9.49
CA SER A 148 10.11 3.88 10.53
C SER A 148 10.32 5.37 10.16
N LEU A 149 11.52 5.70 9.67
CA LEU A 149 11.85 7.06 9.22
C LEU A 149 11.05 7.47 7.98
N LEU A 150 10.78 6.55 7.05
CA LEU A 150 9.93 6.78 5.90
C LEU A 150 8.52 7.20 6.34
N GLY A 151 7.90 6.44 7.26
CA GLY A 151 6.56 6.72 7.74
C GLY A 151 6.46 8.10 8.42
N GLU A 152 7.43 8.43 9.27
CA GLU A 152 7.55 9.75 9.92
C GLU A 152 7.67 10.89 8.91
N ARG A 153 8.53 10.73 7.88
CA ARG A 153 8.75 11.76 6.84
C ARG A 153 7.52 11.98 5.96
N VAL A 154 6.85 10.90 5.54
CA VAL A 154 5.65 11.01 4.68
C VAL A 154 4.49 11.65 5.44
N ARG A 155 4.28 11.31 6.71
CA ARG A 155 3.27 11.97 7.56
C ARG A 155 3.59 13.43 7.82
N LEU A 156 4.86 13.76 8.08
CA LEU A 156 5.31 15.14 8.20
C LEU A 156 5.01 15.92 6.91
N PHE A 157 5.29 15.33 5.75
CA PHE A 157 4.99 15.95 4.47
C PHE A 157 3.48 16.18 4.28
N ASP A 158 2.63 15.19 4.60
CA ASP A 158 1.18 15.35 4.55
C ASP A 158 0.70 16.46 5.49
N HIS A 159 1.14 16.43 6.76
CA HIS A 159 0.77 17.38 7.79
C HIS A 159 1.10 18.82 7.40
N CYS A 160 2.27 19.05 6.82
CA CYS A 160 2.70 20.38 6.42
C CYS A 160 2.09 20.83 5.09
N PHE A 161 2.12 19.98 4.07
CA PHE A 161 1.96 20.44 2.69
C PHE A 161 0.67 19.95 2.03
N ILE A 162 0.25 18.71 2.25
CA ILE A 162 -0.95 18.15 1.61
C ILE A 162 -2.20 18.56 2.41
N SER A 163 -2.30 18.09 3.65
CA SER A 163 -3.39 18.43 4.57
C SER A 163 -3.21 19.83 5.16
N GLY A 164 -1.97 20.25 5.43
CA GLY A 164 -1.66 21.58 5.99
C GLY A 164 -1.74 22.73 4.99
N GLY A 165 -1.71 22.43 3.68
CA GLY A 165 -1.85 23.42 2.61
C GLY A 165 -0.70 24.42 2.50
N LEU A 166 0.40 24.25 3.24
CA LEU A 166 1.57 25.11 3.12
C LEU A 166 2.27 24.90 1.78
N LYS A 167 3.08 25.89 1.39
CA LYS A 167 3.95 25.79 0.22
C LYS A 167 5.37 25.43 0.66
N VAL A 168 5.95 24.45 -0.03
CA VAL A 168 7.31 23.95 0.29
C VAL A 168 8.33 25.07 0.21
N LYS A 169 8.30 25.88 -0.86
CA LYS A 169 9.20 27.01 -1.04
C LYS A 169 9.07 28.05 0.07
N ASP A 170 7.83 28.37 0.47
CA ASP A 170 7.60 29.38 1.51
C ASP A 170 8.18 28.93 2.84
N VAL A 171 7.93 27.68 3.25
CA VAL A 171 8.45 27.12 4.52
C VAL A 171 9.98 27.00 4.49
N MET A 172 10.54 26.45 3.41
CA MET A 172 11.99 26.22 3.26
C MET A 172 12.80 27.53 3.12
N ASN A 173 12.17 28.64 2.72
CA ASN A 173 12.84 29.94 2.61
C ASN A 173 12.72 30.81 3.87
N MET A 174 12.02 30.35 4.92
CA MET A 174 12.02 31.00 6.23
C MET A 174 13.44 31.05 6.82
N ASP A 175 13.66 31.88 7.84
CA ASP A 175 14.92 31.81 8.58
C ASP A 175 14.96 30.53 9.43
N SER A 176 16.09 29.82 9.41
CA SER A 176 16.30 28.68 10.31
C SER A 176 16.67 29.15 11.70
N LEU A 177 16.14 28.47 12.71
CA LEU A 177 16.59 28.62 14.10
C LEU A 177 17.71 27.62 14.47
N VAL A 178 18.12 26.76 13.54
CA VAL A 178 19.16 25.76 13.76
C VAL A 178 20.46 26.23 13.09
N SER A 179 21.54 26.32 13.86
CA SER A 179 22.84 26.75 13.37
C SER A 179 23.59 25.61 12.68
N GLU A 180 23.33 25.39 11.39
CA GLU A 180 24.09 24.47 10.52
C GLU A 180 24.42 25.16 9.19
N ASP A 181 25.66 25.01 8.73
CA ASP A 181 26.20 25.76 7.59
C ASP A 181 25.53 25.41 6.24
N LYS A 182 24.76 24.30 6.16
CA LYS A 182 24.06 23.86 4.94
C LYS A 182 22.78 23.06 5.24
N LEU A 183 21.66 23.76 5.37
CA LEU A 183 20.33 23.15 5.20
C LEU A 183 20.03 23.01 3.70
N GLY A 184 19.23 22.02 3.31
CA GLY A 184 18.92 21.76 1.90
C GLY A 184 18.03 22.84 1.26
N SER A 185 18.01 22.91 -0.06
CA SER A 185 17.08 23.78 -0.81
C SER A 185 15.67 23.14 -0.89
N PRO A 186 14.63 23.89 -1.28
CA PRO A 186 13.31 23.31 -1.55
C PRO A 186 13.35 22.14 -2.54
N GLU A 187 14.21 22.23 -3.57
CA GLU A 187 14.39 21.19 -4.59
C GLU A 187 15.06 19.94 -4.00
N ASP A 188 16.13 20.11 -3.21
CA ASP A 188 16.81 18.99 -2.52
C ASP A 188 15.84 18.28 -1.55
N PHE A 189 14.99 19.01 -0.83
CA PHE A 189 13.99 18.42 0.06
C PHE A 189 12.99 17.54 -0.71
N ILE A 190 12.46 18.03 -1.85
CA ILE A 190 11.51 17.26 -2.66
C ILE A 190 12.18 16.06 -3.33
N GLU A 191 13.39 16.20 -3.84
CA GLU A 191 14.15 15.09 -4.44
C GLU A 191 14.40 13.97 -3.43
N ARG A 192 14.81 14.31 -2.20
CA ARG A 192 15.01 13.32 -1.13
C ARG A 192 13.71 12.71 -0.63
N MET A 193 12.62 13.47 -0.62
CA MET A 193 11.30 12.99 -0.18
C MET A 193 10.66 12.05 -1.21
N PHE A 194 10.71 12.41 -2.49
CA PHE A 194 10.09 11.68 -3.61
C PHE A 194 11.12 11.42 -4.71
N PRO A 195 12.00 10.42 -4.54
CA PRO A 195 13.12 10.15 -5.44
C PRO A 195 12.72 9.66 -6.85
N PHE A 196 11.43 9.50 -7.11
CA PHE A 196 10.87 9.14 -8.41
C PHE A 196 10.43 10.35 -9.24
N LEU A 197 10.26 11.53 -8.65
CA LEU A 197 9.76 12.72 -9.34
C LEU A 197 10.89 13.53 -9.99
N GLN A 198 10.70 13.92 -11.25
CA GLN A 198 11.54 14.90 -11.91
C GLN A 198 11.35 16.30 -11.29
N GLN A 199 12.42 17.08 -11.24
CA GLN A 199 12.40 18.48 -10.79
C GLN A 199 12.28 19.44 -11.98
N GLY A 200 11.56 20.55 -11.81
CA GLY A 200 11.45 21.61 -12.81
C GLY A 200 10.15 22.41 -12.75
N ASN A 201 10.09 23.50 -13.51
CA ASN A 201 8.95 24.44 -13.47
C ASN A 201 7.69 23.96 -14.22
N LEU A 202 7.80 22.94 -15.08
CA LEU A 202 6.73 22.46 -15.98
C LEU A 202 6.73 20.93 -16.06
N VAL A 203 6.54 20.28 -14.92
CA VAL A 203 6.59 18.83 -14.78
C VAL A 203 5.14 18.32 -14.68
N TRP A 204 4.51 18.09 -15.84
CA TRP A 204 3.12 17.58 -15.94
C TRP A 204 3.04 16.39 -16.87
N PRO A 205 2.20 15.38 -16.57
CA PRO A 205 1.92 14.29 -17.49
C PRO A 205 1.39 14.82 -18.83
N LYS A 206 1.77 14.15 -19.92
CA LYS A 206 1.14 14.38 -21.22
C LYS A 206 -0.17 13.60 -21.27
N MET A 207 -1.19 14.18 -21.88
CA MET A 207 -2.50 13.57 -21.97
C MET A 207 -2.93 13.46 -23.43
N TYR A 208 -3.35 12.28 -23.87
CA TYR A 208 -3.77 12.04 -25.25
C TYR A 208 -5.16 11.42 -25.28
N ASP A 209 -6.10 12.10 -25.93
CA ASP A 209 -7.39 11.52 -26.27
C ASP A 209 -7.19 10.50 -27.40
N LEU A 210 -7.33 9.22 -27.05
CA LEU A 210 -7.03 8.11 -27.95
C LEU A 210 -8.14 7.88 -28.99
N ARG A 211 -9.38 8.22 -28.65
CA ARG A 211 -10.51 8.11 -29.59
C ARG A 211 -10.37 9.17 -30.69
N ARG A 212 -10.05 10.42 -30.33
CA ARG A 212 -9.93 11.56 -31.25
C ARG A 212 -8.52 11.74 -31.83
N GLY A 213 -7.52 11.04 -31.30
CA GLY A 213 -6.13 11.13 -31.74
C GLY A 213 -5.51 12.51 -31.47
N LYS A 214 -5.85 13.14 -30.34
CA LYS A 214 -5.46 14.52 -30.04
C LYS A 214 -4.79 14.64 -28.68
N GLU A 215 -3.64 15.31 -28.64
CA GLU A 215 -3.03 15.73 -27.37
C GLU A 215 -3.90 16.78 -26.68
N LEU A 216 -4.24 16.51 -25.42
CA LEU A 216 -5.02 17.39 -24.58
C LEU A 216 -4.09 18.41 -23.91
N LYS A 217 -4.38 19.68 -24.10
CA LYS A 217 -3.66 20.75 -23.40
C LYS A 217 -4.10 20.77 -21.95
N MET A 218 -3.14 20.87 -21.04
CA MET A 218 -3.42 21.13 -19.63
C MET A 218 -4.27 22.40 -19.49
N PRO A 219 -5.29 22.40 -18.60
CA PRO A 219 -6.01 23.62 -18.28
C PRO A 219 -5.05 24.72 -17.85
N ALA A 220 -5.23 25.94 -18.35
CA ALA A 220 -4.45 27.10 -17.91
C ALA A 220 -4.69 27.45 -16.42
N VAL A 221 -5.74 26.87 -15.83
CA VAL A 221 -6.18 27.12 -14.46
C VAL A 221 -5.32 26.29 -13.51
N ALA A 222 -4.67 26.99 -12.57
CA ALA A 222 -4.02 26.47 -11.36
C ALA A 222 -2.58 25.91 -11.47
N GLN A 223 -1.70 26.54 -12.24
CA GLN A 223 -0.27 26.42 -11.97
C GLN A 223 0.15 27.47 -10.95
N ASP A 224 0.00 27.17 -9.66
CA ASP A 224 0.73 27.92 -8.64
C ASP A 224 2.18 27.44 -8.66
N THR A 225 3.06 28.15 -9.37
CA THR A 225 4.51 27.86 -9.48
C THR A 225 5.23 27.91 -8.12
N TYR A 226 4.55 28.41 -7.09
CA TYR A 226 5.01 28.45 -5.72
C TYR A 226 4.50 27.27 -4.89
N ALA A 227 3.44 26.56 -5.32
CA ALA A 227 2.96 25.33 -4.66
C ALA A 227 3.76 24.09 -5.14
N ASN A 228 3.76 23.03 -4.32
CA ASN A 228 4.39 21.75 -4.71
C ASN A 228 3.54 21.01 -5.76
N PHE A 229 4.18 20.08 -6.48
CA PHE A 229 3.57 19.27 -7.54
C PHE A 229 2.26 18.61 -7.08
N TRP A 230 2.25 17.94 -5.93
CA TRP A 230 1.08 17.21 -5.44
C TRP A 230 -0.11 18.13 -5.17
N ASN A 231 0.11 19.30 -4.58
CA ASN A 231 -0.99 20.25 -4.33
C ASN A 231 -1.63 20.75 -5.62
N ASN A 232 -0.82 21.04 -6.64
CA ASN A 232 -1.37 21.43 -7.93
C ASN A 232 -2.06 20.23 -8.61
N TRP A 233 -1.51 19.02 -8.51
CA TRP A 233 -2.09 17.80 -9.06
C TRP A 233 -3.45 17.46 -8.44
N ILE A 234 -3.55 17.49 -7.10
CA ILE A 234 -4.79 17.25 -6.37
C ILE A 234 -5.86 18.28 -6.75
N LYS A 235 -5.51 19.57 -6.83
CA LYS A 235 -6.45 20.65 -7.20
C LYS A 235 -7.06 20.50 -8.60
N LEU A 236 -6.39 19.80 -9.51
CA LEU A 236 -6.90 19.54 -10.86
C LEU A 236 -7.88 18.35 -10.92
N SER A 237 -7.98 17.58 -9.84
CA SER A 237 -8.81 16.40 -9.76
C SER A 237 -10.28 16.78 -9.76
N LYS A 238 -11.05 16.27 -10.72
CA LYS A 238 -12.48 16.58 -10.85
C LYS A 238 -13.27 15.45 -11.47
N GLY A 239 -14.55 15.38 -11.12
CA GLY A 239 -15.50 14.44 -11.72
C GLY A 239 -15.18 12.98 -11.40
N LYS A 240 -15.94 12.10 -12.07
CA LYS A 240 -15.85 10.64 -11.94
C LYS A 240 -15.18 10.01 -13.14
N GLY A 241 -14.45 8.92 -12.94
CA GLY A 241 -13.88 8.15 -14.05
C GLY A 241 -13.28 6.82 -13.63
N ILE A 242 -12.84 6.04 -14.63
CA ILE A 242 -12.13 4.78 -14.44
C ILE A 242 -10.64 5.04 -14.69
N ALA A 243 -9.75 4.54 -13.83
CA ALA A 243 -8.32 4.57 -14.10
C ALA A 243 -7.75 3.15 -14.10
N ALA A 244 -6.97 2.85 -15.13
CA ALA A 244 -6.33 1.56 -15.34
C ALA A 244 -4.85 1.73 -15.66
N THR A 245 -4.06 0.70 -15.35
CA THR A 245 -2.68 0.56 -15.78
C THR A 245 -2.38 -0.93 -15.92
N PHE A 246 -1.49 -1.29 -16.84
CA PHE A 246 -1.25 -2.68 -17.21
C PHE A 246 0.01 -2.80 -18.06
N ASN A 247 0.56 -4.01 -18.12
CA ASN A 247 1.68 -4.29 -19.00
C ASN A 247 1.19 -4.28 -20.47
N PRO A 248 1.95 -3.73 -21.42
CA PRO A 248 1.59 -3.80 -22.84
C PRO A 248 1.31 -5.22 -23.39
N THR A 249 1.76 -6.30 -22.74
CA THR A 249 1.37 -7.68 -23.08
C THR A 249 -0.12 -7.97 -22.83
N GLU A 250 -0.78 -7.17 -21.99
CA GLU A 250 -2.17 -7.31 -21.57
C GLU A 250 -3.13 -6.41 -22.37
N LEU A 251 -2.65 -5.76 -23.44
CA LEU A 251 -3.46 -4.94 -24.36
C LEU A 251 -4.77 -5.62 -24.79
N THR A 252 -4.72 -6.92 -25.03
CA THR A 252 -5.91 -7.69 -25.42
C THR A 252 -6.93 -7.76 -24.29
N LEU A 253 -6.51 -7.90 -23.02
CA LEU A 253 -7.41 -7.90 -21.87
C LEU A 253 -8.12 -6.55 -21.74
N PHE A 254 -7.38 -5.45 -21.89
CA PHE A 254 -7.98 -4.12 -21.89
C PHE A 254 -9.04 -3.94 -22.99
N HIS A 255 -8.79 -4.45 -24.20
CA HIS A 255 -9.81 -4.42 -25.25
C HIS A 255 -11.07 -5.24 -24.89
N ARG A 256 -10.91 -6.39 -24.22
CA ARG A 256 -12.03 -7.19 -23.71
C ARG A 256 -12.82 -6.42 -22.65
N GLN A 257 -12.13 -5.73 -21.75
CA GLN A 257 -12.74 -4.87 -20.76
C GLN A 257 -13.54 -3.72 -21.38
N LEU A 258 -12.99 -3.03 -22.39
CA LEU A 258 -13.72 -1.97 -23.10
C LEU A 258 -15.00 -2.48 -23.77
N ARG A 259 -15.00 -3.71 -24.30
CA ARG A 259 -16.21 -4.34 -24.86
C ARG A 259 -17.27 -4.60 -23.80
N VAL A 260 -16.87 -5.06 -22.61
CA VAL A 260 -17.81 -5.21 -21.47
C VAL A 260 -18.35 -3.85 -21.03
N LEU A 261 -17.49 -2.85 -20.85
CA LEU A 261 -17.92 -1.51 -20.46
C LEU A 261 -18.89 -0.89 -21.50
N SER A 262 -18.62 -1.09 -22.78
CA SER A 262 -19.54 -0.69 -23.87
C SER A 262 -20.88 -1.43 -23.79
N LYS A 263 -20.87 -2.74 -23.54
CA LYS A 263 -22.08 -3.56 -23.34
C LYS A 263 -22.91 -3.12 -22.13
N LEU A 264 -22.25 -2.63 -21.08
CA LEU A 264 -22.87 -2.05 -19.88
C LEU A 264 -23.28 -0.58 -20.06
N ASN A 265 -23.13 -0.01 -21.26
CA ASN A 265 -23.40 1.40 -21.57
C ASN A 265 -22.63 2.38 -20.69
N ASN A 266 -21.36 2.06 -20.37
CA ASN A 266 -20.50 2.93 -19.58
C ASN A 266 -20.40 4.33 -20.22
N THR A 267 -20.62 5.35 -19.39
CA THR A 267 -20.46 6.77 -19.78
C THR A 267 -19.29 7.45 -19.08
N LEU A 268 -18.68 6.79 -18.09
CA LEU A 268 -17.53 7.34 -17.38
C LEU A 268 -16.30 7.37 -18.30
N PRO A 269 -15.55 8.48 -18.32
CA PRO A 269 -14.28 8.55 -19.03
C PRO A 269 -13.26 7.59 -18.42
N ILE A 270 -12.41 7.02 -19.26
CA ILE A 270 -11.39 6.04 -18.89
C ILE A 270 -10.01 6.68 -19.07
N GLN A 271 -9.14 6.51 -18.07
CA GLN A 271 -7.75 6.93 -18.14
C GLN A 271 -6.83 5.72 -18.03
N VAL A 272 -6.04 5.47 -19.08
CA VAL A 272 -4.91 4.54 -19.02
C VAL A 272 -3.70 5.34 -18.57
N VAL A 273 -3.16 5.03 -17.40
CA VAL A 273 -2.00 5.72 -16.83
C VAL A 273 -0.75 4.88 -17.04
N THR A 274 0.26 5.48 -17.67
CA THR A 274 1.52 4.83 -18.03
C THR A 274 2.70 5.61 -17.46
N SER A 275 3.78 4.89 -17.14
CA SER A 275 5.05 5.52 -16.81
C SER A 275 5.69 6.26 -18.00
N GLY A 276 5.26 5.90 -19.22
CA GLY A 276 5.74 6.44 -20.49
C GLY A 276 7.00 5.72 -21.02
N PHE A 277 7.44 4.65 -20.36
CA PHE A 277 8.63 3.88 -20.75
C PHE A 277 8.32 2.45 -21.18
N GLU A 278 7.07 1.98 -21.00
CA GLU A 278 6.64 0.62 -21.31
C GLU A 278 5.94 0.49 -22.67
N PHE A 279 5.12 1.47 -23.09
CA PHE A 279 4.37 1.39 -24.36
C PHE A 279 5.20 1.84 -25.56
N THR A 280 5.17 1.04 -26.63
CA THR A 280 5.65 1.47 -27.96
C THR A 280 4.58 2.29 -28.69
N ARG A 281 4.98 3.06 -29.71
CA ARG A 281 4.04 3.80 -30.56
C ARG A 281 2.97 2.91 -31.19
N ALA A 282 3.36 1.74 -31.69
CA ALA A 282 2.42 0.79 -32.30
C ALA A 282 1.36 0.31 -31.30
N GLN A 283 1.74 0.12 -30.04
CA GLN A 283 0.81 -0.27 -28.98
C GLN A 283 -0.13 0.86 -28.57
N VAL A 284 0.34 2.11 -28.58
CA VAL A 284 -0.53 3.30 -28.40
C VAL A 284 -1.52 3.44 -29.57
N ASP A 285 -1.08 3.16 -30.80
CA ASP A 285 -1.96 3.14 -31.98
C ASP A 285 -3.03 2.04 -31.84
N GLN A 286 -2.68 0.87 -31.29
CA GLN A 286 -3.63 -0.21 -30.96
C GLN A 286 -4.65 0.20 -29.89
N LEU A 287 -4.21 0.85 -28.80
CA LEU A 287 -5.14 1.39 -27.79
C LEU A 287 -6.13 2.38 -28.40
N SER A 288 -5.65 3.23 -29.31
CA SER A 288 -6.48 4.18 -30.04
C SER A 288 -7.52 3.48 -30.91
N GLN A 289 -7.14 2.36 -31.53
CA GLN A 289 -8.08 1.53 -32.29
C GLN A 289 -9.14 0.92 -31.38
N TYR A 290 -8.76 0.34 -30.24
CA TYR A 290 -9.70 -0.26 -29.29
C TYR A 290 -10.70 0.75 -28.72
N ALA A 291 -10.25 1.97 -28.42
CA ALA A 291 -11.13 3.06 -27.96
C ALA A 291 -12.19 3.42 -29.03
N ARG A 292 -11.79 3.47 -30.31
CA ARG A 292 -12.73 3.71 -31.43
C ARG A 292 -13.68 2.54 -31.66
N ASP A 293 -13.18 1.31 -31.62
CA ASP A 293 -13.98 0.10 -31.88
C ASP A 293 -15.08 -0.14 -30.83
N THR A 294 -14.88 0.36 -29.61
CA THR A 294 -15.81 0.18 -28.48
C THR A 294 -16.61 1.43 -28.13
N ASP A 295 -16.38 2.52 -28.87
CA ASP A 295 -16.96 3.85 -28.64
C ASP A 295 -16.71 4.43 -27.24
N GLN A 296 -15.61 4.04 -26.59
CA GLN A 296 -15.26 4.47 -25.23
C GLN A 296 -14.37 5.73 -25.25
N GLU A 297 -14.59 6.62 -24.28
CA GLU A 297 -13.78 7.82 -24.08
C GLU A 297 -12.50 7.47 -23.30
N VAL A 298 -11.43 7.12 -24.01
CA VAL A 298 -10.14 6.71 -23.41
C VAL A 298 -9.09 7.81 -23.58
N THR A 299 -8.49 8.22 -22.47
CA THR A 299 -7.33 9.13 -22.43
C THR A 299 -6.09 8.38 -21.93
N LEU A 300 -4.97 8.51 -22.63
CA LEU A 300 -3.67 8.06 -22.14
C LEU A 300 -3.02 9.17 -21.32
N ILE A 301 -2.65 8.88 -20.07
CA ILE A 301 -1.88 9.76 -19.19
C ILE A 301 -0.43 9.24 -19.16
N ASP A 302 0.48 9.97 -19.79
CA ASP A 302 1.90 9.64 -19.93
C ASP A 302 2.74 10.43 -18.93
N CYS A 303 3.28 9.71 -17.94
CA CYS A 303 4.06 10.27 -16.84
C CYS A 303 5.57 10.41 -17.13
N SER A 304 6.04 10.19 -18.37
CA SER A 304 7.48 10.23 -18.70
C SER A 304 8.15 11.57 -18.45
N THR A 305 7.37 12.65 -18.47
CA THR A 305 7.81 14.02 -18.17
C THR A 305 7.97 14.30 -16.69
N ILE A 306 7.37 13.46 -15.82
CA ILE A 306 7.34 13.67 -14.37
C ILE A 306 8.05 12.59 -13.58
N LEU A 307 8.30 11.44 -14.18
CA LEU A 307 8.98 10.32 -13.55
C LEU A 307 10.44 10.23 -14.01
N ILE A 308 11.35 9.96 -13.07
CA ILE A 308 12.75 9.71 -13.39
C ILE A 308 12.88 8.31 -13.99
N LYS A 309 13.23 8.24 -15.28
CA LYS A 309 13.31 6.99 -16.04
C LYS A 309 14.06 5.87 -15.33
N GLU A 310 15.28 6.15 -14.87
CA GLU A 310 16.11 5.14 -14.19
C GLU A 310 15.48 4.65 -12.88
N PHE A 311 14.87 5.55 -12.09
CA PHE A 311 14.17 5.14 -10.87
C PHE A 311 12.97 4.25 -11.21
N THR A 312 12.15 4.69 -12.16
CA THR A 312 10.90 4.01 -12.53
C THR A 312 11.17 2.62 -13.08
N GLN A 313 12.10 2.48 -14.03
CA GLN A 313 12.41 1.18 -14.63
C GLN A 313 12.99 0.18 -13.62
N ASN A 314 13.61 0.65 -12.54
CA ASN A 314 14.22 -0.24 -11.54
C ASN A 314 13.29 -0.57 -10.35
N ASN A 315 12.31 0.30 -10.04
CA ASN A 315 11.56 0.21 -8.78
C ASN A 315 10.03 0.23 -8.97
N VAL A 316 9.52 0.61 -10.15
CA VAL A 316 8.08 0.71 -10.45
C VAL A 316 7.75 -0.34 -11.52
N GLU A 317 7.85 -1.61 -11.11
CA GLU A 317 7.52 -2.76 -11.96
C GLU A 317 6.40 -3.60 -11.34
N LYS A 318 5.79 -4.48 -12.15
CA LYS A 318 4.74 -5.43 -11.72
C LYS A 318 3.62 -4.71 -10.96
N PHE A 319 3.29 -5.17 -9.75
CA PHE A 319 2.21 -4.65 -8.91
C PHE A 319 2.41 -3.17 -8.48
N VAL A 320 3.65 -2.69 -8.41
CA VAL A 320 3.94 -1.30 -8.03
C VAL A 320 3.38 -0.31 -9.07
N ASN A 321 3.27 -0.72 -10.34
CA ASN A 321 2.79 0.12 -11.42
C ASN A 321 1.35 0.64 -11.17
N LYS A 322 0.53 -0.10 -10.42
CA LYS A 322 -0.84 0.26 -10.07
C LYS A 322 -0.96 1.62 -9.37
N TRP A 323 0.06 1.98 -8.59
CA TRP A 323 0.11 3.28 -7.91
C TRP A 323 0.19 4.46 -8.89
N LEU A 324 0.70 4.25 -10.11
CA LEU A 324 0.68 5.30 -11.13
C LEU A 324 -0.76 5.66 -11.49
N ALA A 325 -1.64 4.68 -11.69
CA ALA A 325 -3.06 4.92 -11.92
C ALA A 325 -3.75 5.55 -10.71
N ALA A 326 -3.42 5.10 -9.50
CA ALA A 326 -3.99 5.65 -8.26
C ALA A 326 -3.63 7.14 -8.04
N LEU A 327 -2.39 7.52 -8.34
CA LEU A 327 -1.86 8.86 -8.06
C LEU A 327 -2.06 9.83 -9.22
N PHE A 328 -1.78 9.41 -10.46
CA PHE A 328 -1.64 10.29 -11.63
C PHE A 328 -2.85 10.26 -12.59
N ASN A 329 -4.00 9.73 -12.19
CA ASN A 329 -5.26 10.05 -12.87
C ASN A 329 -5.70 11.49 -12.54
N THR A 330 -6.66 12.06 -13.29
CA THR A 330 -7.20 13.42 -13.06
C THR A 330 -8.60 13.45 -12.47
N PHE A 331 -9.11 12.31 -11.98
CA PHE A 331 -10.45 12.23 -11.40
C PHE A 331 -10.44 12.56 -9.90
N GLU A 332 -11.52 13.16 -9.41
CA GLU A 332 -11.74 13.32 -7.97
C GLU A 332 -12.26 12.01 -7.39
N GLU A 333 -13.25 11.39 -8.04
CA GLU A 333 -13.77 10.07 -7.72
C GLU A 333 -13.34 9.10 -8.82
N VAL A 334 -12.49 8.15 -8.48
CA VAL A 334 -11.89 7.20 -9.42
C VAL A 334 -12.26 5.78 -9.05
N LEU A 335 -12.65 4.99 -10.05
CA LEU A 335 -12.69 3.54 -9.95
C LEU A 335 -11.36 3.02 -10.49
N LEU A 336 -10.46 2.60 -9.61
CA LEU A 336 -9.25 1.88 -10.02
C LEU A 336 -9.67 0.49 -10.46
N LEU A 337 -9.30 0.11 -11.68
CA LEU A 337 -9.79 -1.11 -12.31
C LEU A 337 -8.65 -1.86 -12.99
N ASP A 338 -8.39 -3.09 -12.54
CA ASP A 338 -7.46 -3.98 -13.21
C ASP A 338 -8.02 -4.42 -14.55
N VAL A 339 -7.15 -4.67 -15.54
CA VAL A 339 -7.58 -5.00 -16.91
C VAL A 339 -8.17 -6.39 -17.05
N ASP A 340 -8.06 -7.24 -16.04
CA ASP A 340 -8.73 -8.53 -15.93
C ASP A 340 -9.92 -8.52 -14.95
N THR A 341 -10.35 -7.34 -14.49
CA THR A 341 -11.56 -7.18 -13.71
C THR A 341 -12.77 -6.90 -14.61
N VAL A 342 -13.86 -7.61 -14.35
CA VAL A 342 -15.09 -7.56 -15.13
C VAL A 342 -16.28 -7.16 -14.26
N PRO A 343 -16.86 -5.96 -14.45
CA PRO A 343 -18.11 -5.58 -13.78
C PRO A 343 -19.33 -6.25 -14.44
N PHE A 344 -20.37 -6.45 -13.64
CA PHE A 344 -21.70 -6.93 -14.07
C PHE A 344 -22.81 -5.90 -13.84
N VAL A 345 -22.48 -4.77 -13.24
CA VAL A 345 -23.38 -3.65 -12.95
C VAL A 345 -22.83 -2.36 -13.57
N ASP A 346 -23.66 -1.32 -13.62
CA ASP A 346 -23.19 0.03 -13.92
C ASP A 346 -22.08 0.40 -12.92
N VAL A 347 -20.91 0.78 -13.45
CA VAL A 347 -19.74 1.16 -12.65
C VAL A 347 -19.98 2.37 -11.75
N GLU A 348 -21.01 3.17 -12.02
CA GLU A 348 -21.41 4.25 -11.11
C GLU A 348 -22.00 3.75 -9.78
N GLU A 349 -22.48 2.51 -9.71
CA GLU A 349 -23.04 1.94 -8.48
C GLU A 349 -21.99 1.86 -7.36
N PHE A 350 -20.71 1.62 -7.69
CA PHE A 350 -19.63 1.57 -6.70
C PHE A 350 -19.43 2.89 -5.92
N PHE A 351 -19.82 4.04 -6.50
CA PHE A 351 -19.78 5.33 -5.83
C PHE A 351 -21.04 5.64 -4.99
N LYS A 352 -22.07 4.80 -5.10
CA LYS A 352 -23.36 4.98 -4.40
C LYS A 352 -23.42 4.21 -3.09
N GLU A 353 -22.55 3.21 -2.91
CA GLU A 353 -22.53 2.37 -1.73
C GLU A 353 -22.26 3.15 -0.43
N PRO A 354 -22.95 2.83 0.69
CA PRO A 354 -22.79 3.52 1.96
C PRO A 354 -21.36 3.54 2.49
N GLN A 355 -20.62 2.44 2.31
CA GLN A 355 -19.24 2.27 2.76
C GLN A 355 -18.33 3.29 2.06
N TYR A 356 -18.43 3.40 0.73
CA TYR A 356 -17.70 4.39 -0.04
C TYR A 356 -18.10 5.82 0.34
N ARG A 357 -19.41 6.12 0.43
CA ARG A 357 -19.88 7.47 0.76
C ARG A 357 -19.40 7.96 2.13
N ALA A 358 -19.32 7.05 3.11
CA ALA A 358 -18.86 7.39 4.45
C ALA A 358 -17.37 7.78 4.47
N THR A 359 -16.51 7.00 3.81
CA THR A 359 -15.06 7.09 4.00
C THR A 359 -14.34 7.75 2.83
N GLY A 360 -14.92 7.71 1.63
CA GLY A 360 -14.28 8.07 0.36
C GLY A 360 -13.45 6.93 -0.23
N MET A 361 -13.31 5.79 0.43
CA MET A 361 -12.57 4.64 -0.11
C MET A 361 -13.11 3.36 0.50
N ALA A 362 -13.49 2.40 -0.34
CA ALA A 362 -14.00 1.12 0.11
C ALA A 362 -13.28 -0.03 -0.62
N LEU A 363 -13.04 -1.12 0.10
CA LEU A 363 -12.30 -2.29 -0.38
C LEU A 363 -13.16 -3.54 -0.28
N PHE A 364 -13.02 -4.44 -1.23
CA PHE A 364 -13.62 -5.77 -1.18
C PHE A 364 -12.68 -6.74 -0.47
N LYS A 365 -13.23 -7.79 0.14
CA LYS A 365 -12.43 -8.82 0.80
C LYS A 365 -11.88 -9.80 -0.24
N ASP A 366 -10.66 -10.29 -0.05
CA ASP A 366 -10.13 -11.40 -0.87
C ASP A 366 -10.60 -12.76 -0.31
N ARG A 367 -10.14 -13.87 -0.89
CA ARG A 367 -10.31 -15.22 -0.36
C ARG A 367 -9.76 -15.29 1.06
N ALA A 368 -10.58 -15.75 1.99
CA ALA A 368 -10.13 -15.98 3.37
C ALA A 368 -9.30 -17.26 3.47
N MET A 369 -7.98 -17.10 3.34
CA MET A 369 -6.97 -18.17 3.46
C MET A 369 -6.40 -18.18 4.89
N MET A 370 -7.12 -18.84 5.81
CA MET A 370 -6.81 -18.76 7.26
C MET A 370 -5.49 -19.41 7.68
N ASP A 371 -4.88 -20.21 6.81
CA ASP A 371 -3.60 -20.91 7.00
C ASP A 371 -2.41 -20.18 6.37
N GLU A 372 -2.65 -19.09 5.64
CA GLU A 372 -1.60 -18.26 5.05
C GLU A 372 -1.25 -17.09 5.99
N HIS A 373 -0.02 -17.11 6.52
CA HIS A 373 0.45 -16.14 7.50
C HIS A 373 1.67 -15.35 7.01
N THR A 374 1.76 -14.09 7.41
CA THR A 374 2.97 -13.28 7.30
C THR A 374 3.99 -13.67 8.37
N TYR A 375 5.22 -13.20 8.20
CA TYR A 375 6.30 -13.49 9.15
C TYR A 375 6.31 -12.50 10.33
N GLY A 376 6.76 -12.93 11.50
CA GLY A 376 6.85 -12.07 12.68
C GLY A 376 7.69 -10.80 12.45
N TYR A 377 8.81 -10.91 11.72
CA TYR A 377 9.65 -9.76 11.39
C TYR A 377 8.92 -8.72 10.53
N CYS A 378 7.93 -9.13 9.73
CA CYS A 378 7.10 -8.22 8.96
C CYS A 378 6.17 -7.40 9.85
N LEU A 379 5.55 -8.04 10.85
CA LEU A 379 4.74 -7.36 11.85
C LEU A 379 5.57 -6.38 12.67
N GLU A 380 6.82 -6.72 12.99
CA GLU A 380 7.76 -5.82 13.68
C GLU A 380 8.11 -4.60 12.82
N THR A 381 8.44 -4.78 11.54
CA THR A 381 8.70 -3.66 10.62
C THR A 381 7.48 -2.75 10.48
N LEU A 382 6.29 -3.33 10.32
CA LEU A 382 5.03 -2.59 10.19
C LEU A 382 4.66 -1.86 11.50
N ALA A 383 4.94 -2.43 12.66
CA ALA A 383 4.81 -1.72 13.93
C ALA A 383 5.74 -0.48 14.00
N GLY A 384 6.89 -0.54 13.34
CA GLY A 384 7.81 0.61 13.17
C GLY A 384 7.22 1.77 12.38
N LEU A 385 6.22 1.53 11.53
CA LEU A 385 5.50 2.58 10.79
C LEU A 385 4.49 3.35 11.65
N GLU A 386 4.09 2.82 12.80
CA GLU A 386 3.20 3.55 13.72
C GLU A 386 3.85 4.88 14.16
N PRO A 387 3.07 5.92 14.47
CA PRO A 387 3.60 7.19 14.96
C PRO A 387 4.36 6.99 16.27
N SER A 388 5.53 7.62 16.37
CA SER A 388 6.23 7.68 17.66
C SER A 388 5.47 8.53 18.67
N HIS A 389 5.78 8.33 19.95
CA HIS A 389 5.29 9.20 21.02
C HIS A 389 5.63 10.68 20.76
N GLU A 390 6.86 10.95 20.31
CA GLU A 390 7.36 12.29 20.02
C GLU A 390 6.64 12.91 18.81
N GLU A 391 6.42 12.12 17.74
CA GLU A 391 5.63 12.54 16.58
C GLU A 391 4.20 12.90 17.02
N ASN A 392 3.52 11.99 17.74
CA ASN A 392 2.16 12.21 18.21
C ASN A 392 2.05 13.46 19.10
N LYS A 393 3.03 13.68 19.99
CA LYS A 393 3.05 14.85 20.87
C LYS A 393 3.19 16.16 20.09
N LEU A 394 3.98 16.17 19.01
CA LEU A 394 4.24 17.39 18.23
C LEU A 394 3.17 17.67 17.17
N MET A 395 2.73 16.64 16.45
CA MET A 395 1.83 16.76 15.29
C MET A 395 0.39 16.35 15.59
N GLY A 396 0.14 15.70 16.73
CA GLY A 396 -1.18 15.13 17.03
C GLY A 396 -1.55 13.96 16.13
N THR A 397 -0.57 13.29 15.49
CA THR A 397 -0.80 12.18 14.56
C THR A 397 -1.62 11.08 15.22
N LYS A 398 -2.71 10.65 14.58
CA LYS A 398 -3.53 9.52 15.00
C LYS A 398 -3.78 8.60 13.81
N LEU A 399 -3.67 7.30 14.04
CA LEU A 399 -4.08 6.30 13.05
C LEU A 399 -5.56 5.95 13.24
N LEU A 400 -6.14 5.28 12.24
CA LEU A 400 -7.50 4.73 12.36
C LEU A 400 -7.57 3.66 13.47
N PHE A 401 -6.59 2.75 13.47
CA PHE A 401 -6.36 1.75 14.51
C PHE A 401 -4.89 1.82 14.94
N GLU A 402 -4.62 1.61 16.23
CA GLU A 402 -3.25 1.62 16.76
C GLU A 402 -3.05 0.38 17.63
N SER A 403 -1.84 -0.17 17.64
CA SER A 403 -1.46 -1.31 18.48
C SER A 403 -1.71 -1.08 19.98
N THR A 404 -1.76 0.19 20.40
CA THR A 404 -2.00 0.60 21.79
C THR A 404 -3.48 0.63 22.19
N GLN A 405 -4.40 0.52 21.22
CA GLN A 405 -5.84 0.49 21.50
C GLN A 405 -6.21 -0.81 22.20
N LYS A 406 -6.90 -0.70 23.35
CA LYS A 406 -7.37 -1.86 24.11
C LYS A 406 -8.60 -2.53 23.48
N GLU A 407 -9.46 -1.71 22.88
CA GLU A 407 -10.72 -2.14 22.29
C GLU A 407 -10.81 -1.57 20.88
N LEU A 408 -11.09 -2.44 19.92
CA LEU A 408 -11.34 -2.09 18.53
C LEU A 408 -12.86 -2.05 18.28
N PRO A 409 -13.35 -1.13 17.43
CA PRO A 409 -14.77 -1.08 17.09
C PRO A 409 -15.20 -2.33 16.31
N GLN A 410 -16.49 -2.68 16.38
CA GLN A 410 -17.06 -3.78 15.60
C GLN A 410 -17.32 -3.33 14.15
N THR A 411 -16.25 -3.27 13.36
CA THR A 411 -16.30 -2.95 11.93
C THR A 411 -15.46 -3.94 11.14
N GLU A 412 -15.75 -4.09 9.84
CA GLU A 412 -14.97 -4.96 8.95
C GLU A 412 -13.51 -4.53 8.86
N ALA A 413 -13.24 -3.21 8.80
CA ALA A 413 -11.88 -2.67 8.80
C ALA A 413 -11.10 -3.06 10.07
N ALA A 414 -11.75 -3.01 11.24
CA ALA A 414 -11.15 -3.44 12.51
C ALA A 414 -10.96 -4.96 12.58
N SER A 415 -11.86 -5.74 11.96
CA SER A 415 -11.71 -7.20 11.85
C SER A 415 -10.49 -7.58 11.02
N VAL A 416 -10.30 -6.91 9.88
CA VAL A 416 -9.11 -7.08 9.02
C VAL A 416 -7.84 -6.65 9.76
N TYR A 417 -7.85 -5.48 10.42
CA TYR A 417 -6.71 -5.05 11.24
C TYR A 417 -6.35 -6.10 12.30
N ARG A 418 -7.34 -6.64 13.01
CA ARG A 418 -7.12 -7.66 14.04
C ARG A 418 -6.50 -8.92 13.45
N ARG A 419 -7.10 -9.48 12.39
CA ARG A 419 -6.62 -10.72 11.76
C ARG A 419 -5.19 -10.57 11.22
N PHE A 420 -4.88 -9.41 10.63
CA PHE A 420 -3.55 -9.15 10.09
C PHE A 420 -2.49 -9.00 11.21
N PHE A 421 -2.72 -8.10 12.16
CA PHE A 421 -1.69 -7.73 13.15
C PHE A 421 -1.62 -8.65 14.36
N HIS A 422 -2.73 -9.27 14.77
CA HIS A 422 -2.76 -10.17 15.94
C HIS A 422 -2.64 -11.64 15.53
N ASP A 423 -3.35 -12.04 14.47
CA ASP A 423 -3.38 -13.44 14.02
C ASP A 423 -2.37 -13.73 12.90
N GLY A 424 -1.76 -12.69 12.32
CA GLY A 424 -0.75 -12.79 11.27
C GLY A 424 -1.30 -13.25 9.91
N VAL A 425 -2.62 -13.30 9.72
CA VAL A 425 -3.26 -13.84 8.51
C VAL A 425 -3.07 -12.87 7.33
N LEU A 426 -2.87 -13.41 6.13
CA LEU A 426 -2.74 -12.66 4.88
C LEU A 426 -4.02 -12.67 4.03
N HIS A 427 -4.02 -11.93 2.92
CA HIS A 427 -5.05 -11.95 1.88
C HIS A 427 -6.40 -11.46 2.37
N HIS A 428 -6.44 -10.22 2.85
CA HIS A 428 -7.66 -9.65 3.39
C HIS A 428 -8.49 -8.88 2.38
N VAL A 429 -7.85 -8.18 1.44
CA VAL A 429 -8.55 -7.31 0.49
C VAL A 429 -8.17 -7.62 -0.94
N ASP A 430 -9.13 -7.44 -1.85
CA ASP A 430 -8.94 -7.52 -3.29
C ASP A 430 -8.77 -6.11 -3.86
N SER A 431 -7.74 -5.91 -4.68
CA SER A 431 -7.46 -4.64 -5.35
C SER A 431 -7.89 -4.61 -6.82
N GLY A 432 -8.56 -5.66 -7.32
CA GLY A 432 -9.04 -5.75 -8.71
C GLY A 432 -9.97 -4.60 -9.11
N LEU A 433 -10.72 -4.06 -8.13
CA LEU A 433 -11.58 -2.90 -8.27
C LEU A 433 -11.59 -2.11 -6.95
N VAL A 434 -11.24 -0.81 -7.00
CA VAL A 434 -11.19 0.05 -5.81
C VAL A 434 -11.82 1.42 -6.10
N PRO A 435 -13.01 1.73 -5.56
CA PRO A 435 -13.57 3.08 -5.61
C PRO A 435 -12.86 4.00 -4.61
N VAL A 436 -12.39 5.16 -5.08
CA VAL A 436 -11.63 6.13 -4.27
C VAL A 436 -12.02 7.57 -4.61
N ASN A 437 -12.34 8.37 -3.59
CA ASN A 437 -12.27 9.82 -3.65
C ASN A 437 -10.81 10.21 -3.43
N LYS A 438 -10.09 10.42 -4.52
CA LYS A 438 -8.66 10.67 -4.54
C LYS A 438 -8.29 11.89 -3.71
N VAL A 439 -9.09 12.96 -3.75
CA VAL A 439 -8.80 14.19 -2.99
C VAL A 439 -8.83 13.94 -1.49
N LYS A 440 -9.86 13.24 -0.99
CA LYS A 440 -10.02 12.90 0.44
C LYS A 440 -8.97 11.90 0.93
N ASN A 441 -8.58 10.95 0.09
CA ASN A 441 -7.71 9.83 0.45
C ASN A 441 -6.27 9.94 -0.08
N PHE A 442 -5.88 11.09 -0.66
CA PHE A 442 -4.60 11.26 -1.37
C PHE A 442 -3.39 10.92 -0.51
N GLY A 443 -3.33 11.46 0.71
CA GLY A 443 -2.21 11.21 1.64
C GLY A 443 -2.03 9.72 1.94
N GLY A 444 -3.12 8.96 2.02
CA GLY A 444 -3.06 7.51 2.18
C GLY A 444 -2.62 6.78 0.91
N LEU A 445 -3.05 7.20 -0.28
CA LEU A 445 -2.59 6.62 -1.55
C LEU A 445 -1.10 6.86 -1.77
N LEU A 446 -0.63 8.07 -1.46
CA LEU A 446 0.79 8.40 -1.53
C LEU A 446 1.59 7.58 -0.51
N PHE A 447 1.08 7.43 0.71
CA PHE A 447 1.70 6.58 1.72
C PHE A 447 1.79 5.13 1.24
N SER A 448 0.69 4.57 0.69
CA SER A 448 0.65 3.22 0.10
C SER A 448 1.75 3.02 -0.95
N PHE A 449 1.90 3.98 -1.88
CA PHE A 449 2.95 3.91 -2.89
C PHE A 449 4.35 3.92 -2.26
N MET A 450 4.58 4.82 -1.31
CA MET A 450 5.89 4.95 -0.65
C MET A 450 6.29 3.68 0.09
N ILE A 451 5.36 3.01 0.80
CA ILE A 451 5.68 1.75 1.50
C ILE A 451 5.74 0.55 0.56
N ASN A 452 5.05 0.57 -0.60
CA ASN A 452 5.18 -0.50 -1.59
C ASN A 452 6.53 -0.44 -2.32
N LEU A 453 7.19 0.72 -2.36
CA LEU A 453 8.55 0.87 -2.88
C LEU A 453 9.62 0.35 -1.90
N ASP A 454 9.27 0.13 -0.62
CA ASP A 454 10.20 -0.41 0.37
C ASP A 454 10.42 -1.91 0.12
N THR A 455 11.66 -2.29 -0.15
CA THR A 455 12.00 -3.66 -0.54
C THR A 455 11.75 -4.70 0.54
N LYS A 456 11.80 -4.32 1.83
CA LYS A 456 11.49 -5.24 2.92
C LYS A 456 9.98 -5.40 3.07
N ILE A 457 9.24 -4.29 3.12
CA ILE A 457 7.78 -4.33 3.30
C ILE A 457 7.09 -4.97 2.09
N GLN A 458 7.59 -4.75 0.87
CA GLN A 458 7.07 -5.41 -0.33
C GLN A 458 7.08 -6.95 -0.22
N GLY A 459 8.07 -7.52 0.48
CA GLY A 459 8.16 -8.96 0.72
C GLY A 459 7.22 -9.49 1.82
N CYS A 460 6.56 -8.61 2.56
CA CYS A 460 5.71 -8.98 3.70
C CYS A 460 4.27 -9.29 3.36
N VAL A 461 3.82 -8.87 2.17
CA VAL A 461 2.46 -9.06 1.67
C VAL A 461 2.51 -9.49 0.21
N HIS A 462 1.41 -10.06 -0.29
CA HIS A 462 1.33 -10.47 -1.68
C HIS A 462 0.83 -9.34 -2.58
N GLY A 463 1.69 -8.86 -3.48
CA GLY A 463 1.34 -7.85 -4.48
C GLY A 463 1.12 -6.46 -3.89
N ASP A 464 0.13 -5.74 -4.41
CA ASP A 464 -0.25 -4.36 -4.02
C ASP A 464 -1.42 -4.29 -3.02
N LYS A 465 -2.19 -5.38 -2.88
CA LYS A 465 -3.56 -5.32 -2.34
C LYS A 465 -3.64 -4.82 -0.90
N GLU A 466 -2.80 -5.33 0.00
CA GLU A 466 -2.82 -4.93 1.42
C GLU A 466 -2.36 -3.48 1.61
N PHE A 467 -1.54 -2.96 0.69
CA PHE A 467 -1.05 -1.59 0.78
C PHE A 467 -2.15 -0.55 0.64
N PHE A 468 -3.28 -0.87 -0.01
CA PHE A 468 -4.42 0.05 -0.10
C PHE A 468 -4.98 0.41 1.27
N TRP A 469 -5.14 -0.55 2.19
CA TRP A 469 -5.64 -0.22 3.54
C TRP A 469 -4.50 0.15 4.50
N LEU A 470 -3.33 -0.48 4.39
CA LEU A 470 -2.17 -0.15 5.23
C LEU A 470 -1.73 1.30 5.05
N GLY A 471 -1.69 1.82 3.81
CA GLY A 471 -1.34 3.22 3.58
C GLY A 471 -2.37 4.19 4.14
N GLN A 472 -3.67 3.87 4.07
CA GLN A 472 -4.72 4.70 4.70
C GLN A 472 -4.60 4.65 6.22
N LEU A 473 -4.39 3.46 6.80
CA LEU A 473 -4.16 3.25 8.23
C LEU A 473 -3.01 4.14 8.73
N TYR A 474 -1.82 4.01 8.14
CA TYR A 474 -0.61 4.71 8.58
C TYR A 474 -0.59 6.20 8.23
N ALA A 475 -1.40 6.65 7.27
CA ALA A 475 -1.64 8.06 7.00
C ALA A 475 -2.74 8.68 7.87
N GLY A 476 -3.41 7.89 8.73
CA GLY A 476 -4.52 8.38 9.55
C GLY A 476 -5.77 8.76 8.74
N LYS A 477 -5.96 8.14 7.58
CA LYS A 477 -7.12 8.37 6.70
C LYS A 477 -8.17 7.27 6.92
N ASN A 478 -9.43 7.62 6.69
CA ASN A 478 -10.55 6.69 6.80
C ASN A 478 -10.70 5.85 5.53
N TYR A 479 -11.00 4.57 5.71
CA TYR A 479 -11.41 3.64 4.65
C TYR A 479 -12.46 2.68 5.21
N ALA A 480 -13.18 2.00 4.32
CA ALA A 480 -14.16 0.98 4.67
C ALA A 480 -13.82 -0.34 3.97
N ILE A 481 -14.35 -1.43 4.50
CA ILE A 481 -14.31 -2.75 3.86
C ILE A 481 -15.76 -3.20 3.70
N TYR A 482 -16.10 -3.71 2.52
CA TYR A 482 -17.42 -4.28 2.27
C TYR A 482 -17.62 -5.54 3.13
N PRO A 483 -18.80 -5.74 3.73
CA PRO A 483 -19.01 -6.84 4.66
C PRO A 483 -19.10 -8.21 3.99
N GLN A 484 -19.47 -8.27 2.71
CA GLN A 484 -19.57 -9.51 1.96
C GLN A 484 -18.17 -10.12 1.71
N ASP A 485 -18.02 -11.40 2.04
CA ASP A 485 -16.84 -12.18 1.66
C ASP A 485 -16.89 -12.52 0.16
N ALA A 486 -15.72 -12.75 -0.42
CA ALA A 486 -15.60 -13.14 -1.83
C ALA A 486 -16.09 -14.58 -2.06
N GLY A 487 -16.51 -14.86 -3.28
CA GLY A 487 -16.93 -16.19 -3.71
C GLY A 487 -16.36 -16.58 -5.06
N VAL A 488 -16.77 -17.75 -5.55
CA VAL A 488 -16.41 -18.27 -6.88
C VAL A 488 -17.66 -18.44 -7.72
N ILE A 489 -17.56 -18.13 -9.01
CA ILE A 489 -18.64 -18.24 -9.99
C ILE A 489 -18.29 -19.30 -11.04
N GLY A 490 -19.32 -19.95 -11.59
CA GLY A 490 -19.14 -20.91 -12.68
C GLY A 490 -20.29 -21.91 -12.79
N LEU A 491 -19.95 -23.09 -13.33
CA LEU A 491 -20.84 -24.24 -13.38
C LEU A 491 -21.02 -24.84 -11.99
N ILE A 492 -22.25 -25.25 -11.68
CA ILE A 492 -22.56 -25.91 -10.41
C ILE A 492 -22.55 -27.43 -10.57
N GLU A 493 -21.81 -28.11 -9.71
CA GLU A 493 -21.87 -29.56 -9.56
C GLU A 493 -22.60 -29.90 -8.25
N ASP A 494 -23.67 -30.70 -8.32
CA ASP A 494 -24.42 -31.18 -7.16
C ASP A 494 -24.14 -32.67 -6.88
N LYS A 495 -24.07 -33.02 -5.59
CA LYS A 495 -23.89 -34.39 -5.10
C LYS A 495 -24.79 -34.62 -3.89
N PRO A 496 -25.78 -35.54 -3.96
CA PRO A 496 -26.57 -35.94 -2.80
C PRO A 496 -25.66 -36.52 -1.71
N MET A 497 -25.85 -36.12 -0.45
CA MET A 497 -25.11 -36.67 0.69
C MET A 497 -25.78 -37.93 1.24
N GLU A 498 -25.07 -38.69 2.08
CA GLU A 498 -25.60 -39.90 2.73
C GLU A 498 -26.88 -39.62 3.55
N ALA A 499 -26.99 -38.41 4.11
CA ALA A 499 -28.24 -37.89 4.63
C ALA A 499 -29.11 -37.35 3.46
N LEU A 500 -30.25 -38.01 3.20
CA LEU A 500 -31.18 -37.67 2.10
C LEU A 500 -31.73 -36.23 2.13
N THR A 501 -31.50 -35.47 3.20
CA THR A 501 -31.92 -34.07 3.35
C THR A 501 -30.82 -33.07 3.02
N GLN A 502 -29.60 -33.53 2.77
CA GLN A 502 -28.44 -32.68 2.51
C GLN A 502 -27.93 -32.86 1.08
N THR A 503 -27.70 -31.73 0.41
CA THR A 503 -27.08 -31.69 -0.91
C THR A 503 -25.80 -30.87 -0.83
N SER A 504 -24.70 -31.43 -1.36
CA SER A 504 -23.43 -30.73 -1.47
C SER A 504 -23.29 -30.15 -2.87
N TYR A 505 -22.92 -28.88 -2.94
CA TYR A 505 -22.64 -28.18 -4.20
C TYR A 505 -21.18 -27.76 -4.25
N THR A 506 -20.57 -27.81 -5.42
CA THR A 506 -19.20 -27.34 -5.66
C THR A 506 -19.12 -26.51 -6.93
N ILE A 507 -18.37 -25.43 -6.87
CA ILE A 507 -17.99 -24.62 -8.02
C ILE A 507 -16.48 -24.46 -8.00
N CYS A 508 -15.84 -24.64 -9.16
CA CYS A 508 -14.42 -24.42 -9.35
C CYS A 508 -14.20 -23.42 -10.49
N GLY A 509 -13.33 -22.42 -10.29
CA GLY A 509 -13.05 -21.40 -11.28
C GLY A 509 -11.80 -20.58 -10.95
N SER A 510 -11.28 -19.86 -11.94
CA SER A 510 -10.20 -18.88 -11.72
C SER A 510 -10.73 -17.50 -11.33
N GLN A 511 -12.05 -17.33 -11.38
CA GLN A 511 -12.76 -16.09 -11.11
C GLN A 511 -13.04 -15.91 -9.62
N LEU A 512 -12.46 -14.86 -9.03
CA LEU A 512 -12.85 -14.37 -7.71
C LEU A 512 -14.00 -13.39 -7.89
N ALA A 513 -15.14 -13.62 -7.27
CA ALA A 513 -16.37 -12.88 -7.49
C ALA A 513 -16.85 -12.16 -6.22
N HIS A 514 -17.49 -11.01 -6.43
CA HIS A 514 -17.91 -10.10 -5.37
C HIS A 514 -19.37 -9.69 -5.53
N THR A 515 -20.04 -9.49 -4.40
CA THR A 515 -21.47 -9.13 -4.37
C THR A 515 -21.74 -7.87 -3.55
N PHE A 516 -22.83 -7.19 -3.86
CA PHE A 516 -23.52 -6.34 -2.89
C PHE A 516 -24.73 -7.07 -2.33
N TYR A 517 -25.05 -6.82 -1.05
CA TYR A 517 -26.23 -7.39 -0.42
C TYR A 517 -27.34 -6.34 -0.31
N SER A 518 -28.49 -6.61 -0.93
CA SER A 518 -29.66 -5.75 -0.85
C SER A 518 -30.49 -6.13 0.38
N LEU A 519 -30.48 -5.29 1.42
CA LEU A 519 -31.33 -5.48 2.61
C LEU A 519 -32.83 -5.51 2.26
N THR A 520 -33.25 -4.79 1.21
CA THR A 520 -34.67 -4.72 0.82
C THR A 520 -35.14 -5.97 0.07
N LYS A 521 -34.24 -6.61 -0.68
CA LYS A 521 -34.54 -7.84 -1.43
C LYS A 521 -34.09 -9.10 -0.69
N GLU A 522 -33.36 -8.93 0.41
CA GLU A 522 -32.67 -9.97 1.16
C GLU A 522 -31.81 -10.89 0.27
N ALA A 523 -31.20 -10.30 -0.78
CA ALA A 523 -30.51 -11.04 -1.83
C ALA A 523 -29.17 -10.42 -2.18
N HIS A 524 -28.24 -11.29 -2.58
CA HIS A 524 -26.95 -10.91 -3.16
C HIS A 524 -27.13 -10.55 -4.63
N GLN A 525 -26.43 -9.50 -5.06
CA GLN A 525 -26.26 -9.13 -6.45
C GLN A 525 -24.78 -9.29 -6.81
N LEU A 526 -24.46 -10.12 -7.80
CA LEU A 526 -23.11 -10.21 -8.37
C LEU A 526 -22.75 -8.89 -9.03
N VAL A 527 -21.64 -8.27 -8.60
CA VAL A 527 -21.25 -6.92 -9.05
C VAL A 527 -20.00 -6.90 -9.90
N TRP A 528 -19.01 -7.76 -9.62
CA TRP A 528 -17.82 -7.87 -10.42
C TRP A 528 -17.03 -9.15 -10.11
N THR A 529 -16.09 -9.49 -10.99
CA THR A 529 -15.11 -10.56 -10.78
C THR A 529 -13.70 -10.16 -11.20
N ASN A 530 -12.68 -10.62 -10.47
CA ASN A 530 -11.30 -10.61 -10.93
C ASN A 530 -10.95 -11.94 -11.63
N GLY A 531 -10.22 -11.86 -12.73
CA GLY A 531 -9.71 -13.01 -13.46
C GLY A 531 -10.30 -13.20 -14.87
N GLY A 532 -10.94 -12.17 -15.40
CA GLY A 532 -11.60 -12.18 -16.70
C GLY A 532 -12.77 -13.16 -16.76
N LEU A 533 -13.31 -13.36 -17.96
CA LEU A 533 -14.39 -14.33 -18.22
C LEU A 533 -14.03 -15.40 -19.24
N SER A 534 -12.73 -15.64 -19.44
CA SER A 534 -12.27 -16.91 -20.04
C SER A 534 -12.05 -17.90 -18.89
N THR A 535 -12.24 -19.20 -19.11
CA THR A 535 -11.98 -20.23 -18.08
C THR A 535 -10.60 -20.06 -17.42
N CYS A 536 -9.60 -19.67 -18.21
CA CYS A 536 -8.30 -19.23 -17.72
C CYS A 536 -7.87 -17.91 -18.35
N LYS A 537 -7.41 -16.97 -17.52
CA LYS A 537 -6.92 -15.66 -17.97
C LYS A 537 -5.50 -15.69 -18.53
N VAL A 538 -4.71 -16.68 -18.14
CA VAL A 538 -3.27 -16.72 -18.41
C VAL A 538 -3.01 -17.06 -19.89
N PRO A 539 -2.39 -16.15 -20.67
CA PRO A 539 -1.99 -16.43 -22.03
C PRO A 539 -1.04 -17.64 -22.08
N HIS A 540 -1.30 -18.59 -22.98
CA HIS A 540 -0.56 -19.86 -23.07
C HIS A 540 -0.56 -20.67 -21.76
N GLY A 541 -1.56 -20.46 -20.89
CA GLY A 541 -1.65 -21.13 -19.59
C GLY A 541 -1.65 -22.65 -19.71
N ALA A 542 -2.35 -23.20 -20.71
CA ALA A 542 -2.41 -24.64 -20.95
C ALA A 542 -1.02 -25.22 -21.27
N GLU A 543 -0.25 -24.59 -22.15
CA GLU A 543 1.11 -25.02 -22.48
C GLU A 543 2.03 -24.97 -21.27
N MET A 544 1.98 -23.87 -20.50
CA MET A 544 2.80 -23.70 -19.29
C MET A 544 2.46 -24.74 -18.22
N ASP A 545 1.18 -25.03 -18.02
CA ASP A 545 0.71 -26.00 -17.07
C ASP A 545 1.12 -27.44 -17.46
N PHE A 546 1.03 -27.80 -18.75
CA PHE A 546 1.55 -29.08 -19.24
C PHE A 546 3.06 -29.20 -19.09
N GLN A 547 3.81 -28.12 -19.31
CA GLN A 547 5.26 -28.13 -19.11
C GLN A 547 5.63 -28.31 -17.63
N ARG A 548 4.84 -27.74 -16.72
CA ARG A 548 5.07 -27.78 -15.28
C ARG A 548 4.67 -29.11 -14.65
N LEU A 549 3.51 -29.66 -15.03
CA LEU A 549 2.91 -30.87 -14.43
C LEU A 549 2.31 -31.80 -15.50
N PRO A 550 3.13 -32.38 -16.40
CA PRO A 550 2.63 -33.13 -17.56
C PRO A 550 1.71 -34.29 -17.18
N ASP A 551 2.06 -35.10 -16.18
CA ASP A 551 1.27 -36.27 -15.79
C ASP A 551 -0.11 -35.88 -15.23
N TYR A 552 -0.18 -34.79 -14.46
CA TYR A 552 -1.44 -34.28 -13.90
C TYR A 552 -2.41 -33.86 -15.01
N PHE A 553 -1.94 -33.03 -15.94
CA PHE A 553 -2.78 -32.51 -17.01
C PHE A 553 -3.09 -33.56 -18.08
N MET A 554 -2.17 -34.49 -18.35
CA MET A 554 -2.39 -35.66 -19.22
C MET A 554 -3.50 -36.56 -18.65
N ALA A 555 -3.47 -36.85 -17.34
CA ALA A 555 -4.49 -37.69 -16.71
C ALA A 555 -5.89 -37.03 -16.70
N ARG A 556 -5.95 -35.70 -16.58
CA ARG A 556 -7.22 -34.96 -16.46
C ARG A 556 -7.82 -34.54 -17.80
N TYR A 557 -6.99 -34.11 -18.75
CA TYR A 557 -7.45 -33.51 -20.01
C TYR A 557 -7.00 -34.27 -21.27
N GLY A 558 -6.13 -35.27 -21.12
CA GLY A 558 -5.65 -36.11 -22.22
C GLY A 558 -4.55 -35.45 -23.07
N ASP A 559 -4.70 -34.19 -23.46
CA ASP A 559 -3.69 -33.51 -24.29
C ASP A 559 -3.74 -31.98 -24.15
N VAL A 560 -2.65 -31.32 -24.57
CA VAL A 560 -2.49 -29.87 -24.44
C VAL A 560 -3.48 -29.08 -25.30
N GLU A 561 -3.87 -29.58 -26.48
CA GLU A 561 -4.80 -28.88 -27.38
C GLU A 561 -6.23 -28.90 -26.82
N THR A 562 -6.62 -29.99 -26.15
CA THR A 562 -7.88 -30.07 -25.41
C THR A 562 -7.89 -29.06 -24.26
N THR A 563 -6.83 -28.96 -23.46
CA THR A 563 -6.75 -27.96 -22.39
C THR A 563 -6.72 -26.53 -22.91
N LYS A 564 -6.06 -26.25 -24.04
CA LYS A 564 -6.11 -24.93 -24.69
C LYS A 564 -7.54 -24.51 -25.03
N ARG A 565 -8.34 -25.43 -25.58
CA ARG A 565 -9.76 -25.17 -25.90
C ARG A 565 -10.56 -24.88 -24.64
N VAL A 566 -10.38 -25.68 -23.59
CA VAL A 566 -11.06 -25.46 -22.29
C VAL A 566 -10.68 -24.11 -21.69
N TYR A 567 -9.38 -23.76 -21.67
CA TYR A 567 -8.88 -22.53 -21.07
C TYR A 567 -9.35 -21.27 -21.82
N ALA A 568 -9.43 -21.37 -23.14
CA ALA A 568 -9.90 -20.27 -23.99
C ALA A 568 -11.43 -20.14 -24.06
N ALA A 569 -12.18 -21.10 -23.51
CA ALA A 569 -13.63 -21.08 -23.56
C ALA A 569 -14.20 -19.90 -22.75
N PRO A 570 -15.30 -19.27 -23.21
CA PRO A 570 -16.05 -18.35 -22.37
C PRO A 570 -16.56 -19.05 -21.11
N LEU A 571 -16.52 -18.36 -19.98
CA LEU A 571 -17.08 -18.87 -18.73
C LEU A 571 -18.62 -18.84 -18.81
N HIS A 572 -19.27 -19.97 -18.54
CA HIS A 572 -20.70 -20.05 -18.32
C HIS A 572 -20.99 -19.94 -16.82
N ILE A 573 -21.89 -19.05 -16.43
CA ILE A 573 -22.12 -18.70 -15.02
C ILE A 573 -23.53 -19.11 -14.60
N GLN A 574 -23.63 -20.22 -13.86
CA GLN A 574 -24.91 -20.76 -13.38
C GLN A 574 -25.18 -20.39 -11.91
N ALA A 575 -24.12 -20.32 -11.12
CA ALA A 575 -24.21 -20.05 -9.69
C ALA A 575 -22.94 -19.38 -9.15
N MET A 576 -23.03 -18.96 -7.90
CA MET A 576 -21.93 -18.48 -7.06
C MET A 576 -21.94 -19.17 -5.70
N ILE A 577 -20.76 -19.48 -5.16
CA ILE A 577 -20.59 -19.92 -3.77
C ILE A 577 -19.70 -18.93 -3.03
N ILE A 578 -20.19 -18.40 -1.90
CA ILE A 578 -19.38 -17.65 -0.92
C ILE A 578 -19.11 -18.61 0.25
N PRO A 579 -17.87 -19.11 0.41
CA PRO A 579 -17.56 -20.11 1.42
C PRO A 579 -17.57 -19.54 2.84
N ASP A 580 -18.20 -20.24 3.78
CA ASP A 580 -17.97 -20.05 5.22
C ASP A 580 -16.59 -20.64 5.54
N SER A 581 -15.56 -19.81 5.47
CA SER A 581 -14.15 -20.26 5.50
C SER A 581 -13.71 -20.88 6.83
N GLU A 582 -14.53 -20.77 7.89
CA GLU A 582 -14.30 -21.50 9.15
C GLU A 582 -14.77 -22.96 9.08
N LYS A 583 -15.74 -23.27 8.21
CA LYS A 583 -16.34 -24.61 8.06
C LYS A 583 -16.00 -25.29 6.73
N SER A 584 -15.77 -24.51 5.68
CA SER A 584 -15.47 -24.95 4.32
C SER A 584 -14.39 -24.06 3.72
N THR A 585 -13.15 -24.55 3.71
CA THR A 585 -12.00 -23.79 3.21
C THR A 585 -11.96 -23.81 1.68
N TRP A 586 -11.31 -22.80 1.11
CA TRP A 586 -10.97 -22.77 -0.30
C TRP A 586 -10.05 -23.94 -0.67
N LEU A 587 -10.32 -24.60 -1.80
CA LEU A 587 -9.46 -25.65 -2.34
C LEU A 587 -8.74 -25.13 -3.58
N GLN A 588 -7.42 -24.91 -3.50
CA GLN A 588 -6.61 -24.53 -4.65
C GLN A 588 -6.41 -25.71 -5.59
N LEU A 589 -6.61 -25.46 -6.88
CA LEU A 589 -6.34 -26.41 -7.96
C LEU A 589 -5.02 -26.10 -8.67
N ARG A 590 -4.60 -26.95 -9.62
CA ARG A 590 -3.35 -26.74 -10.39
C ARG A 590 -3.57 -25.95 -11.67
N GLU A 591 -4.82 -25.87 -12.12
CA GLU A 591 -5.22 -25.21 -13.34
C GLU A 591 -4.91 -23.72 -13.34
N CYS A 592 -4.65 -23.20 -14.54
CA CYS A 592 -4.44 -21.79 -14.81
C CYS A 592 -3.27 -21.21 -13.99
N GLY A 593 -2.17 -21.97 -13.88
CA GLY A 593 -1.00 -21.57 -13.09
C GLY A 593 -1.32 -21.46 -11.60
N ASP A 594 -2.02 -22.46 -11.04
CA ASP A 594 -2.46 -22.51 -9.63
C ASP A 594 -3.40 -21.35 -9.22
N SER A 595 -4.08 -20.69 -10.17
CA SER A 595 -5.03 -19.60 -9.89
C SER A 595 -6.50 -20.02 -9.82
N ALA A 596 -6.80 -21.29 -10.14
CA ALA A 596 -8.12 -21.86 -10.00
C ALA A 596 -8.37 -22.35 -8.57
N PHE A 597 -9.56 -22.05 -8.03
CA PHE A 597 -9.99 -22.47 -6.70
C PHE A 597 -11.40 -23.05 -6.75
N CYS A 598 -11.68 -23.98 -5.85
CA CYS A 598 -13.03 -24.48 -5.60
C CYS A 598 -13.55 -24.00 -4.25
N ALA A 599 -14.86 -23.79 -4.19
CA ALA A 599 -15.61 -23.63 -2.95
C ALA A 599 -16.80 -24.60 -2.95
N SER A 600 -17.22 -24.99 -1.75
CA SER A 600 -18.35 -25.89 -1.56
C SER A 600 -19.40 -25.27 -0.63
N ALA A 601 -20.66 -25.65 -0.88
CA ALA A 601 -21.79 -25.31 -0.04
C ALA A 601 -22.57 -26.58 0.30
N VAL A 602 -23.23 -26.58 1.45
CA VAL A 602 -24.16 -27.64 1.84
C VAL A 602 -25.49 -26.98 2.17
N GLU A 603 -26.56 -27.44 1.52
CA GLU A 603 -27.92 -27.07 1.88
C GLU A 603 -28.59 -28.25 2.59
N ASP A 604 -29.20 -27.97 3.74
CA ASP A 604 -30.02 -28.94 4.48
C ASP A 604 -31.49 -28.52 4.45
N THR A 605 -32.32 -29.29 3.76
CA THR A 605 -33.75 -29.00 3.60
C THR A 605 -34.55 -29.26 4.88
N ALA A 606 -34.00 -30.00 5.85
CA ALA A 606 -34.68 -30.32 7.10
C ALA A 606 -34.41 -29.29 8.21
N ASP A 607 -33.18 -28.77 8.29
CA ASP A 607 -32.82 -27.68 9.21
C ASP A 607 -31.77 -26.77 8.57
N GLY A 608 -32.21 -25.60 8.09
CA GLY A 608 -31.34 -24.65 7.40
C GLY A 608 -30.13 -24.18 8.23
N ARG A 609 -30.11 -24.35 9.56
CA ARG A 609 -28.94 -24.05 10.42
C ARG A 609 -27.76 -25.00 10.19
N ASN A 610 -28.02 -26.17 9.61
CA ASN A 610 -26.97 -27.10 9.20
C ASN A 610 -26.38 -26.74 7.83
N SER A 611 -26.95 -25.75 7.14
CA SER A 611 -26.38 -25.28 5.87
C SER A 611 -25.06 -24.56 6.12
N VAL A 612 -24.12 -24.75 5.20
CA VAL A 612 -22.77 -24.21 5.26
C VAL A 612 -22.49 -23.47 3.97
N SER A 613 -21.83 -22.31 4.08
CA SER A 613 -21.58 -21.38 2.97
C SER A 613 -22.87 -20.80 2.38
N THR A 614 -22.73 -19.77 1.55
CA THR A 614 -23.87 -19.18 0.83
C THR A 614 -23.84 -19.66 -0.62
N LEU A 615 -24.90 -20.34 -1.06
CA LEU A 615 -25.14 -20.68 -2.47
C LEU A 615 -26.08 -19.64 -3.09
N ILE A 616 -25.71 -19.13 -4.26
CA ILE A 616 -26.55 -18.23 -5.07
C ILE A 616 -26.71 -18.88 -6.43
N GLN A 617 -27.91 -19.38 -6.73
CA GLN A 617 -28.25 -19.90 -8.05
C GLN A 617 -28.92 -18.79 -8.86
N PHE A 618 -28.40 -18.52 -10.06
CA PHE A 618 -28.94 -17.47 -10.92
C PHE A 618 -30.15 -17.98 -11.69
N THR A 619 -31.17 -17.13 -11.84
CA THR A 619 -32.33 -17.40 -12.70
C THR A 619 -31.90 -17.48 -14.18
N PRO A 620 -32.69 -18.13 -15.05
CA PRO A 620 -32.38 -18.17 -16.49
C PRO A 620 -32.13 -16.79 -17.10
N GLU A 621 -32.91 -15.78 -16.71
CA GLU A 621 -32.75 -14.40 -17.17
C GLU A 621 -31.44 -13.76 -16.69
N GLU A 622 -31.03 -14.05 -15.45
CA GLU A 622 -29.73 -13.60 -14.92
C GLU A 622 -28.57 -14.32 -15.62
N GLN A 623 -28.67 -15.63 -15.84
CA GLN A 623 -27.65 -16.41 -16.57
C GLN A 623 -27.48 -15.89 -18.00
N ASP A 624 -28.58 -15.64 -18.72
CA ASP A 624 -28.54 -15.06 -20.08
C ASP A 624 -27.81 -13.70 -20.10
N PHE A 625 -28.05 -12.86 -19.09
CA PHE A 625 -27.35 -11.59 -18.95
C PHE A 625 -25.85 -11.79 -18.66
N LEU A 626 -25.49 -12.62 -17.68
CA LEU A 626 -24.11 -12.90 -17.28
C LEU A 626 -23.31 -13.51 -18.42
N ASP A 627 -23.89 -14.46 -19.14
CA ASP A 627 -23.31 -15.06 -20.34
C ASP A 627 -23.13 -14.01 -21.45
N SER A 628 -24.06 -13.07 -21.61
CA SER A 628 -23.90 -11.97 -22.57
C SER A 628 -22.69 -11.08 -22.27
N ILE A 629 -22.34 -10.91 -20.99
CA ILE A 629 -21.12 -10.21 -20.56
C ILE A 629 -19.87 -11.08 -20.82
N SER A 630 -19.94 -12.37 -20.50
CA SER A 630 -18.88 -13.35 -20.84
C SER A 630 -18.58 -13.38 -22.33
N PHE A 631 -19.60 -13.29 -23.19
CA PHE A 631 -19.43 -13.20 -24.64
C PHE A 631 -18.80 -11.88 -25.08
N ALA A 632 -19.24 -10.75 -24.52
CA ALA A 632 -18.64 -9.46 -24.82
C ALA A 632 -17.13 -9.46 -24.50
N TRP A 633 -16.76 -10.06 -23.36
CA TRP A 633 -15.38 -10.29 -22.95
C TRP A 633 -14.61 -11.16 -23.96
N ASN A 634 -15.11 -12.35 -24.28
CA ASN A 634 -14.36 -13.30 -25.10
C ASN A 634 -14.36 -12.94 -26.60
N GLY A 635 -15.37 -12.22 -27.09
CA GLY A 635 -15.55 -11.90 -28.51
C GLY A 635 -15.91 -13.11 -29.36
N ARG A 636 -16.60 -14.10 -28.77
CA ARG A 636 -17.02 -15.38 -29.39
C ARG A 636 -18.43 -15.76 -28.90
N THR A 637 -19.12 -16.65 -29.63
CA THR A 637 -20.36 -17.31 -29.15
C THR A 637 -20.05 -18.68 -28.55
N PHE A 638 -20.91 -19.25 -27.69
CA PHE A 638 -20.72 -20.60 -27.10
C PHE A 638 -20.72 -21.72 -28.16
N ILE A 639 -21.13 -21.40 -29.40
CA ILE A 639 -21.27 -22.34 -30.52
C ILE A 639 -19.97 -22.42 -31.34
N ASP A 640 -19.00 -21.53 -31.10
CA ASP A 640 -17.72 -21.48 -31.84
C ASP A 640 -16.62 -22.38 -31.22
N GLY A 641 -17.00 -23.34 -30.36
CA GLY A 641 -16.11 -24.21 -29.57
C GLY A 641 -16.05 -25.66 -30.07
#